data_AF-E3NSK0-F1
#
_entry.id   AF-E3NSK0-F1
#
_cell.length_a   1.000
_cell.length_b   1.000
_cell.length_c   1.000
_cell.angle_alpha   90.00
_cell.angle_beta   90.00
_cell.angle_gamma   90.00
#
_symmetry.space_group_name_H-M   'P 1'
#
loop_
_entity.id
_entity.type
_entity.pdbx_description
1 polymer ?
#
loop_
_entity_poly.entity_id
_entity_poly.type
_entity_poly.pdbx_seq_one_letter_code
_entity_poly.pdbx_strand_id
1 'polypeptide(L)'
;MDNPKPFPILRLPFLAIEEVIKAMDPIEIINFSMISKRTKAVTTKTTFYSKYVVYFCVDKTLGIVIHRTNKVFYTYNMTSDKRRDGKTEKLAVFKYSKDPVQEWKHLCKHILEVFKRQTIDVLIVTMDSLVDHNASITDFLATNVKSVDDCTLFQMHDKKNVDKHTAYLLDNLQINSVLCSYVNTKNDDFNAKIPKNLKELFIENSQWIGYEKLLEINCKSVILRNDWISEEEWNMFFKKWIALETHVNLEYLELDYRRIEELRAHVLHDIPHEMVDGGVKRTVKTYRDMTEQISGGIDIKRIDGKTKPFPNNKFPILRLPFLAIEEIFKAMDPFEIINFSMTSKRAKAVTKNMSFCSKFTICLYINKTMGISIEGINNLVACTYLMTSDKQMDGKTEKDESYGNILRSVVKYTNDPVEEWKQLCIYVLEIFNRQTIDILTTTMDVFVDQNVPVIDFLKTSVKSVNSCSLSQKDKAINVEKHTAYFLGNIQINSELYFDIYINNDDFNGQIPNNLKELYIFNSHWIGFERLVDIDCKNVILRNDRILNKEWNSFIKKWVTMEAQLNLECLQLDNRELVRFRNHVLHDIPHEVVDGGVKRTLISSHGSPREISGGVDIRRIDEKTATFIEQSYGFSMSVH
;
A
#
# COMPACT_ATOMS: atom_id res chain seq x y z
N MET A 1 39.86 23.82 -15.29
CA MET A 1 40.58 22.81 -14.47
C MET A 1 40.75 21.58 -15.35
N ASP A 2 41.98 21.10 -15.52
CA ASP A 2 42.23 19.86 -16.25
C ASP A 2 41.57 18.67 -15.54
N ASN A 3 40.92 17.78 -16.28
CA ASN A 3 40.38 16.54 -15.72
C ASN A 3 41.53 15.73 -15.10
N PRO A 4 41.40 15.27 -13.84
CA PRO A 4 42.44 14.48 -13.19
C PRO A 4 42.73 13.19 -13.98
N LYS A 5 44.01 12.80 -14.05
CA LYS A 5 44.43 11.57 -14.75
C LYS A 5 43.76 10.35 -14.09
N PRO A 6 43.11 9.45 -14.85
CA PRO A 6 42.42 8.29 -14.30
C PRO A 6 43.42 7.29 -13.67
N PHE A 7 43.03 6.71 -12.54
CA PHE A 7 43.84 5.75 -11.80
C PHE A 7 43.96 4.41 -12.56
N PRO A 8 45.17 3.86 -12.77
CA PRO A 8 45.38 2.69 -13.64
C PRO A 8 45.12 1.37 -12.91
N ILE A 9 43.87 1.10 -12.52
CA ILE A 9 43.46 -0.07 -11.72
C ILE A 9 44.02 -1.41 -12.23
N LEU A 10 44.10 -1.61 -13.55
CA LEU A 10 44.59 -2.85 -14.16
C LEU A 10 46.11 -3.06 -14.10
N ARG A 11 46.87 -2.06 -13.60
CA ARG A 11 48.32 -2.18 -13.34
C ARG A 11 48.63 -2.67 -11.92
N LEU A 12 47.61 -2.77 -11.06
CA LEU A 12 47.77 -3.30 -9.71
C LEU A 12 48.05 -4.82 -9.73
N PRO A 13 48.71 -5.37 -8.69
CA PRO A 13 48.77 -6.82 -8.47
C PRO A 13 47.37 -7.42 -8.35
N PHE A 14 47.20 -8.67 -8.79
CA PHE A 14 45.87 -9.33 -8.82
C PHE A 14 45.14 -9.29 -7.47
N LEU A 15 45.84 -9.52 -6.35
CA LEU A 15 45.23 -9.47 -5.02
C LEU A 15 44.63 -8.10 -4.70
N ALA A 16 45.33 -7.01 -5.05
CA ALA A 16 44.81 -5.66 -4.87
C ALA A 16 43.59 -5.40 -5.78
N ILE A 17 43.60 -5.91 -7.02
CA ILE A 17 42.42 -5.83 -7.89
C ILE A 17 41.26 -6.64 -7.33
N GLU A 18 41.50 -7.84 -6.80
CA GLU A 18 40.47 -8.67 -6.19
C GLU A 18 39.85 -7.98 -4.97
N GLU A 19 40.64 -7.31 -4.12
CA GLU A 19 40.10 -6.51 -3.02
C GLU A 19 39.24 -5.33 -3.50
N VAL A 20 39.63 -4.66 -4.59
CA VAL A 20 38.81 -3.61 -5.18
C VAL A 20 37.48 -4.17 -5.73
N ILE A 21 37.51 -5.31 -6.43
CA ILE A 21 36.28 -5.96 -6.92
C ILE A 21 35.42 -6.46 -5.74
N LYS A 22 36.01 -6.89 -4.62
CA LYS A 22 35.25 -7.26 -3.41
C LYS A 22 34.49 -6.09 -2.80
N ALA A 23 35.01 -4.88 -2.95
CA ALA A 23 34.40 -3.64 -2.47
C ALA A 23 33.32 -3.10 -3.41
N MET A 24 33.37 -3.47 -4.70
CA MET A 24 32.35 -3.10 -5.69
C MET A 24 30.99 -3.76 -5.39
N ASP A 25 29.92 -3.04 -5.70
CA ASP A 25 28.58 -3.60 -5.74
C ASP A 25 28.39 -4.54 -6.96
N PRO A 26 27.35 -5.40 -6.97
CA PRO A 26 27.13 -6.33 -8.08
C PRO A 26 27.02 -5.68 -9.46
N ILE A 27 26.41 -4.50 -9.57
CA ILE A 27 26.25 -3.78 -10.85
C ILE A 27 27.61 -3.23 -11.29
N GLU A 28 28.40 -2.67 -10.39
CA GLU A 28 29.77 -2.23 -10.66
C GLU A 28 30.65 -3.38 -11.16
N ILE A 29 30.54 -4.56 -10.55
CA ILE A 29 31.26 -5.78 -10.97
C ILE A 29 30.86 -6.16 -12.41
N ILE A 30 29.55 -6.19 -12.71
CA ILE A 30 29.05 -6.50 -14.05
C ILE A 30 29.57 -5.47 -15.05
N ASN A 31 29.37 -4.18 -14.78
CA ASN A 31 29.80 -3.10 -15.67
C ASN A 31 31.31 -3.15 -15.91
N PHE A 32 32.10 -3.33 -14.86
CA PHE A 32 33.57 -3.47 -14.96
C PHE A 32 33.96 -4.65 -15.85
N SER A 33 33.30 -5.80 -15.70
CA SER A 33 33.56 -6.98 -16.52
C SER A 33 33.17 -6.82 -17.99
N MET A 34 32.32 -5.84 -18.33
CA MET A 34 31.92 -5.54 -19.72
C MET A 34 32.85 -4.56 -20.43
N ILE A 35 33.76 -3.87 -19.73
CA ILE A 35 34.63 -2.84 -20.32
C ILE A 35 35.61 -3.41 -21.35
N SER A 36 36.24 -4.55 -21.06
CA SER A 36 37.25 -5.15 -21.95
C SER A 36 37.46 -6.64 -21.66
N LYS A 37 38.10 -7.35 -22.60
CA LYS A 37 38.53 -8.74 -22.37
C LYS A 37 39.42 -8.89 -21.12
N ARG A 38 40.25 -7.88 -20.85
CA ARG A 38 41.16 -7.89 -19.69
C ARG A 38 40.41 -7.70 -18.37
N THR A 39 39.45 -6.78 -18.30
CA THR A 39 38.62 -6.61 -17.09
C THR A 39 37.76 -7.84 -16.85
N LYS A 40 37.10 -8.39 -17.87
CA LYS A 40 36.37 -9.66 -17.79
C LYS A 40 37.24 -10.78 -17.21
N ALA A 41 38.43 -10.99 -17.76
CA ALA A 41 39.33 -12.05 -17.31
C ALA A 41 39.74 -11.91 -15.84
N VAL A 42 39.97 -10.68 -15.36
CA VAL A 42 40.31 -10.44 -13.95
C VAL A 42 39.09 -10.65 -13.05
N THR A 43 37.91 -10.15 -13.44
CA THR A 43 36.66 -10.35 -12.70
C THR A 43 36.31 -11.83 -12.56
N THR A 44 36.39 -12.60 -13.65
CA THR A 44 36.13 -14.05 -13.65
C THR A 44 37.15 -14.84 -12.84
N LYS A 45 38.39 -14.35 -12.65
CA LYS A 45 39.40 -15.06 -11.85
C LYS A 45 39.12 -15.03 -10.35
N THR A 46 38.34 -14.06 -9.86
CA THR A 46 38.02 -13.95 -8.44
C THR A 46 37.18 -15.14 -7.94
N THR A 47 37.22 -15.38 -6.63
CA THR A 47 36.72 -16.63 -6.01
C THR A 47 35.54 -16.46 -5.06
N PHE A 48 35.15 -15.23 -4.72
CA PHE A 48 34.17 -14.95 -3.67
C PHE A 48 32.71 -14.95 -4.16
N TYR A 49 32.44 -15.35 -5.41
CA TYR A 49 31.10 -15.30 -6.00
C TYR A 49 30.10 -16.34 -5.48
N SER A 50 30.58 -17.38 -4.77
CA SER A 50 29.71 -18.36 -4.09
C SER A 50 28.79 -17.72 -3.04
N LYS A 51 29.15 -16.54 -2.52
CA LYS A 51 28.38 -15.78 -1.54
C LYS A 51 27.25 -14.93 -2.14
N TYR A 52 27.16 -14.87 -3.46
CA TYR A 52 26.09 -14.14 -4.12
C TYR A 52 24.95 -15.08 -4.47
N VAL A 53 23.75 -14.53 -4.53
CA VAL A 53 22.53 -15.20 -4.97
C VAL A 53 22.07 -14.51 -6.26
N VAL A 54 21.75 -15.28 -7.28
CA VAL A 54 21.40 -14.83 -8.64
C VAL A 54 19.94 -15.15 -8.94
N TYR A 55 19.19 -14.11 -9.31
CA TYR A 55 17.77 -14.18 -9.62
C TYR A 55 17.55 -13.76 -11.05
N PHE A 56 16.71 -14.49 -11.76
CA PHE A 56 16.17 -14.08 -13.05
C PHE A 56 14.68 -13.80 -12.92
N CYS A 57 14.26 -12.62 -13.36
CA CYS A 57 12.88 -12.17 -13.32
C CYS A 57 12.40 -11.88 -14.73
N VAL A 58 11.35 -12.57 -15.16
CA VAL A 58 10.74 -12.40 -16.48
C VAL A 58 9.33 -11.85 -16.28
N ASP A 59 9.18 -10.55 -16.51
CA ASP A 59 7.90 -9.85 -16.47
C ASP A 59 7.81 -8.86 -17.66
N LYS A 60 6.97 -7.82 -17.59
CA LYS A 60 6.98 -6.69 -18.53
C LYS A 60 8.37 -6.06 -18.68
N THR A 61 9.21 -6.19 -17.66
CA THR A 61 10.65 -5.93 -17.72
C THR A 61 11.41 -7.22 -17.41
N LEU A 62 12.58 -7.38 -18.03
CA LEU A 62 13.44 -8.54 -17.83
C LEU A 62 14.55 -8.18 -16.85
N GLY A 63 14.39 -8.64 -15.61
CA GLY A 63 15.23 -8.32 -14.48
C GLY A 63 16.30 -9.37 -14.21
N ILE A 64 17.44 -8.92 -13.69
CA ILE A 64 18.45 -9.77 -13.06
C ILE A 64 18.79 -9.16 -11.71
N VAL A 65 18.64 -9.93 -10.64
CA VAL A 65 19.02 -9.50 -9.29
C VAL A 65 20.24 -10.28 -8.86
N ILE A 66 21.25 -9.56 -8.37
CA ILE A 66 22.41 -10.18 -7.73
C ILE A 66 22.61 -9.51 -6.39
N HIS A 67 22.73 -10.30 -5.33
CA HIS A 67 22.99 -9.76 -3.99
C HIS A 67 23.81 -10.75 -3.16
N ARG A 68 24.50 -10.25 -2.11
CA ARG A 68 25.11 -11.12 -1.09
C ARG A 68 24.07 -11.42 -0.02
N THR A 69 24.13 -12.60 0.59
CA THR A 69 23.29 -12.97 1.73
C THR A 69 23.26 -11.82 2.77
N ASN A 70 22.07 -11.34 3.12
CA ASN A 70 21.82 -10.24 4.07
C ASN A 70 22.28 -8.82 3.62
N LYS A 71 22.36 -8.54 2.31
CA LYS A 71 22.62 -7.19 1.77
C LYS A 71 21.56 -6.75 0.75
N VAL A 72 21.52 -5.44 0.54
CA VAL A 72 20.65 -4.71 -0.39
C VAL A 72 20.61 -5.37 -1.79
N PHE A 73 19.39 -5.50 -2.35
CA PHE A 73 19.14 -6.05 -3.67
C PHE A 73 19.44 -5.01 -4.76
N TYR A 74 20.25 -5.39 -5.76
CA TYR A 74 20.47 -4.58 -6.95
C TYR A 74 19.85 -5.26 -8.15
N THR A 75 18.99 -4.54 -8.88
CA THR A 75 18.25 -5.10 -10.01
C THR A 75 18.70 -4.43 -11.31
N TYR A 76 19.10 -5.23 -12.29
CA TYR A 76 19.34 -4.78 -13.64
C TYR A 76 18.14 -5.13 -14.52
N ASN A 77 17.37 -4.13 -14.95
CA ASN A 77 16.15 -4.32 -15.72
C ASN A 77 16.33 -3.90 -17.18
N MET A 78 16.08 -4.82 -18.11
CA MET A 78 15.95 -4.52 -19.53
C MET A 78 14.51 -4.13 -19.85
N THR A 79 14.32 -3.08 -20.65
CA THR A 79 13.00 -2.58 -21.04
C THR A 79 12.99 -2.07 -22.48
N SER A 80 11.83 -2.16 -23.14
CA SER A 80 11.58 -1.52 -24.43
C SER A 80 11.15 -0.06 -24.30
N ASP A 81 10.95 0.45 -23.08
CA ASP A 81 10.61 1.85 -22.84
C ASP A 81 11.88 2.72 -22.81
N LYS A 82 12.11 3.45 -23.91
CA LYS A 82 13.24 4.37 -24.04
C LYS A 82 13.26 5.47 -22.97
N ARG A 83 12.10 5.83 -22.38
CA ARG A 83 12.01 6.86 -21.34
C ARG A 83 12.60 6.40 -20.00
N ARG A 84 12.82 5.10 -19.83
CA ARG A 84 13.41 4.52 -18.63
C ARG A 84 14.92 4.31 -18.75
N ASP A 85 15.51 4.54 -19.91
CA ASP A 85 16.94 4.33 -20.13
C ASP A 85 17.80 5.16 -19.15
N GLY A 86 18.71 4.49 -18.45
CA GLY A 86 19.61 5.12 -17.48
C GLY A 86 18.94 5.60 -16.18
N LYS A 87 17.63 5.39 -16.00
CA LYS A 87 16.97 5.72 -14.73
C LYS A 87 17.40 4.74 -13.65
N THR A 88 17.75 5.30 -12.50
CA THR A 88 18.03 4.55 -11.28
C THR A 88 16.91 4.81 -10.29
N GLU A 89 16.12 3.79 -9.98
CA GLU A 89 15.00 3.88 -9.02
C GLU A 89 15.22 2.85 -7.92
N LYS A 90 15.40 3.31 -6.67
CA LYS A 90 15.47 2.44 -5.47
C LYS A 90 16.33 1.16 -5.68
N LEU A 91 17.52 1.32 -6.29
CA LEU A 91 18.52 0.26 -6.58
C LEU A 91 18.25 -0.62 -7.81
N ALA A 92 17.26 -0.25 -8.64
CA ALA A 92 17.06 -0.78 -9.97
C ALA A 92 17.68 0.14 -11.02
N VAL A 93 18.48 -0.42 -11.92
CA VAL A 93 19.01 0.28 -13.10
C VAL A 93 18.25 -0.23 -14.33
N PHE A 94 17.60 0.69 -15.05
CA PHE A 94 16.89 0.38 -16.28
C PHE A 94 17.77 0.66 -17.50
N LYS A 95 17.83 -0.32 -18.41
CA LYS A 95 18.51 -0.18 -19.70
C LYS A 95 17.52 -0.42 -20.83
N TYR A 96 17.45 0.54 -21.74
CA TYR A 96 16.64 0.43 -22.94
C TYR A 96 17.30 -0.50 -23.96
N SER A 97 16.46 -1.33 -24.58
CA SER A 97 16.82 -2.11 -25.75
C SER A 97 15.66 -2.14 -26.75
N LYS A 98 15.99 -2.21 -28.05
CA LYS A 98 15.02 -2.50 -29.11
C LYS A 98 14.55 -3.95 -29.10
N ASP A 99 15.38 -4.86 -28.58
CA ASP A 99 15.09 -6.28 -28.36
C ASP A 99 15.52 -6.65 -26.93
N PRO A 100 14.70 -6.31 -25.93
CA PRO A 100 15.06 -6.52 -24.52
C PRO A 100 15.22 -7.99 -24.17
N VAL A 101 14.55 -8.91 -24.88
CA VAL A 101 14.66 -10.36 -24.66
C VAL A 101 16.05 -10.85 -25.06
N GLN A 102 16.55 -10.50 -26.25
CA GLN A 102 17.87 -10.94 -26.68
C GLN A 102 18.99 -10.30 -25.86
N GLU A 103 18.88 -9.00 -25.55
CA GLU A 103 19.86 -8.33 -24.69
C GLU A 103 19.90 -8.92 -23.28
N TRP A 104 18.73 -9.25 -22.72
CA TRP A 104 18.65 -9.93 -21.43
C TRP A 104 19.32 -11.31 -21.47
N LYS A 105 19.07 -12.13 -22.51
CA LYS A 105 19.75 -13.43 -22.69
C LYS A 105 21.27 -13.28 -22.75
N HIS A 106 21.78 -12.28 -23.46
CA HIS A 106 23.22 -11.99 -23.51
C HIS A 106 23.78 -11.62 -22.15
N LEU A 107 23.08 -10.77 -21.39
CA LEU A 107 23.48 -10.39 -20.04
C LEU A 107 23.45 -11.58 -19.08
N CYS A 108 22.40 -12.40 -19.11
CA CYS A 108 22.30 -13.64 -18.32
C CYS A 108 23.49 -14.54 -18.59
N LYS A 109 23.83 -14.79 -19.86
CA LYS A 109 24.99 -15.61 -20.23
C LYS A 109 26.30 -15.04 -19.68
N HIS A 110 26.49 -13.73 -19.80
CA HIS A 110 27.68 -13.07 -19.28
C HIS A 110 27.77 -13.16 -17.75
N ILE A 111 26.66 -13.01 -17.03
CA ILE A 111 26.60 -13.13 -15.57
C ILE A 111 26.88 -14.56 -15.13
N LEU A 112 26.24 -15.56 -15.75
CA LEU A 112 26.49 -16.97 -15.46
C LEU A 112 27.98 -17.32 -15.63
N GLU A 113 28.64 -16.78 -16.67
CA GLU A 113 30.07 -16.95 -16.91
C GLU A 113 30.94 -16.24 -15.84
N VAL A 114 30.67 -14.96 -15.56
CA VAL A 114 31.46 -14.17 -14.61
C VAL A 114 31.36 -14.71 -13.18
N PHE A 115 30.14 -15.04 -12.75
CA PHE A 115 29.85 -15.55 -11.42
C PHE A 115 30.04 -17.08 -11.31
N LYS A 116 30.42 -17.75 -12.42
CA LYS A 116 30.65 -19.20 -12.52
C LYS A 116 29.45 -20.02 -12.03
N ARG A 117 28.25 -19.61 -12.42
CA ARG A 117 26.99 -20.23 -12.01
C ARG A 117 26.50 -21.20 -13.06
N GLN A 118 26.16 -22.41 -12.61
CA GLN A 118 25.48 -23.43 -13.42
C GLN A 118 24.05 -23.68 -12.93
N THR A 119 23.72 -23.19 -11.73
CA THR A 119 22.40 -23.23 -11.12
C THR A 119 21.99 -21.79 -10.81
N ILE A 120 20.73 -21.45 -11.13
CA ILE A 120 20.12 -20.19 -10.73
C ILE A 120 19.45 -20.41 -9.38
N ASP A 121 19.69 -19.52 -8.43
CA ASP A 121 19.11 -19.66 -7.10
C ASP A 121 17.58 -19.42 -7.15
N VAL A 122 17.11 -18.41 -7.90
CA VAL A 122 15.67 -18.11 -8.04
C VAL A 122 15.29 -17.71 -9.47
N LEU A 123 14.21 -18.30 -9.98
CA LEU A 123 13.54 -17.91 -11.22
C LEU A 123 12.12 -17.45 -10.94
N ILE A 124 11.77 -16.24 -11.37
CA ILE A 124 10.41 -15.71 -11.30
C ILE A 124 9.93 -15.40 -12.71
N VAL A 125 8.78 -15.95 -13.10
CA VAL A 125 8.21 -15.73 -14.44
C VAL A 125 6.73 -15.36 -14.33
N THR A 126 6.39 -14.18 -14.84
CA THR A 126 5.00 -13.79 -15.11
C THR A 126 4.63 -14.30 -16.51
N MET A 127 4.00 -15.47 -16.55
CA MET A 127 3.78 -16.27 -17.76
C MET A 127 2.96 -15.53 -18.83
N ASP A 128 2.09 -14.60 -18.43
CA ASP A 128 1.22 -13.83 -19.34
C ASP A 128 1.81 -12.49 -19.81
N SER A 129 2.97 -12.08 -19.29
CA SER A 129 3.63 -10.83 -19.67
C SER A 129 4.29 -10.89 -21.05
N LEU A 130 5.05 -11.95 -21.35
CA LEU A 130 5.81 -12.13 -22.60
C LEU A 130 5.51 -13.49 -23.27
N VAL A 131 4.22 -13.82 -23.43
CA VAL A 131 3.74 -15.14 -23.90
C VAL A 131 4.49 -15.66 -25.12
N ASP A 132 4.65 -14.83 -26.16
CA ASP A 132 5.29 -15.21 -27.42
C ASP A 132 6.79 -15.53 -27.27
N HIS A 133 7.41 -15.08 -26.19
CA HIS A 133 8.82 -15.31 -25.87
C HIS A 133 9.05 -16.43 -24.85
N ASN A 134 8.00 -16.94 -24.18
CA ASN A 134 8.16 -17.95 -23.12
C ASN A 134 8.93 -19.18 -23.59
N ALA A 135 8.58 -19.75 -24.75
CA ALA A 135 9.30 -20.91 -25.30
C ALA A 135 10.79 -20.58 -25.54
N SER A 136 11.06 -19.43 -26.16
CA SER A 136 12.42 -18.99 -26.45
C SER A 136 13.25 -18.72 -25.18
N ILE A 137 12.61 -18.26 -24.09
CA ILE A 137 13.24 -18.05 -22.79
C ILE A 137 13.50 -19.39 -22.11
N THR A 138 12.53 -20.31 -22.13
CA THR A 138 12.69 -21.68 -21.62
C THR A 138 13.85 -22.39 -22.31
N ASP A 139 13.93 -22.35 -23.64
CA ASP A 139 15.02 -22.97 -24.41
C ASP A 139 16.39 -22.39 -24.02
N PHE A 140 16.44 -21.06 -23.87
CA PHE A 140 17.65 -20.38 -23.44
C PHE A 140 18.08 -20.84 -22.05
N LEU A 141 17.16 -20.92 -21.09
CA LEU A 141 17.45 -21.37 -19.72
C LEU A 141 17.89 -22.84 -19.74
N ALA A 142 17.12 -23.72 -20.37
CA ALA A 142 17.44 -25.15 -20.48
C ALA A 142 18.82 -25.41 -21.13
N THR A 143 19.24 -24.55 -22.06
CA THR A 143 20.56 -24.65 -22.72
C THR A 143 21.71 -24.12 -21.85
N ASN A 144 21.48 -23.07 -21.06
CA ASN A 144 22.56 -22.32 -20.40
C ASN A 144 22.66 -22.58 -18.89
N VAL A 145 21.67 -23.22 -18.26
CA VAL A 145 21.70 -23.59 -16.85
C VAL A 145 21.36 -25.06 -16.66
N LYS A 146 21.97 -25.68 -15.66
CA LYS A 146 21.72 -27.08 -15.30
C LYS A 146 20.43 -27.25 -14.51
N SER A 147 20.13 -26.28 -13.64
CA SER A 147 18.97 -26.33 -12.76
C SER A 147 18.60 -24.94 -12.23
N VAL A 148 17.42 -24.88 -11.63
CA VAL A 148 16.91 -23.77 -10.84
C VAL A 148 16.59 -24.31 -9.45
N ASP A 149 16.98 -23.62 -8.39
CA ASP A 149 16.64 -24.07 -7.04
C ASP A 149 15.18 -23.71 -6.71
N ASP A 150 14.83 -22.43 -6.74
CA ASP A 150 13.47 -21.96 -6.46
C ASP A 150 12.81 -21.35 -7.71
N CYS A 151 11.63 -21.84 -8.09
CA CYS A 151 10.90 -21.39 -9.27
C CYS A 151 9.51 -20.89 -8.88
N THR A 152 9.17 -19.65 -9.26
CA THR A 152 7.84 -19.07 -9.05
C THR A 152 7.22 -18.64 -10.36
N LEU A 153 6.03 -19.16 -10.65
CA LEU A 153 5.26 -18.86 -11.84
C LEU A 153 4.02 -18.05 -11.46
N PHE A 154 3.85 -16.88 -12.08
CA PHE A 154 2.70 -16.01 -11.90
C PHE A 154 1.87 -15.91 -13.17
N GLN A 155 0.59 -15.68 -13.01
CA GLN A 155 -0.28 -15.15 -14.04
C GLN A 155 -1.08 -13.99 -13.47
N MET A 156 -0.94 -12.80 -14.05
CA MET A 156 -1.56 -11.58 -13.52
C MET A 156 -2.94 -11.31 -14.14
N HIS A 157 -3.18 -11.80 -15.36
CA HIS A 157 -4.42 -11.59 -16.09
C HIS A 157 -4.98 -12.91 -16.66
N ASP A 158 -6.23 -13.20 -16.29
CA ASP A 158 -6.98 -14.37 -16.77
C ASP A 158 -7.45 -14.26 -18.23
N LYS A 159 -6.86 -13.39 -19.06
CA LYS A 159 -7.25 -13.25 -20.48
C LYS A 159 -6.43 -14.15 -21.39
N LYS A 160 -5.13 -14.31 -21.14
CA LYS A 160 -4.25 -15.14 -21.98
C LYS A 160 -4.29 -16.59 -21.51
N ASN A 161 -4.19 -17.54 -22.43
CA ASN A 161 -3.94 -18.94 -22.07
C ASN A 161 -2.43 -19.16 -22.10
N VAL A 162 -1.86 -19.57 -20.96
CA VAL A 162 -0.42 -19.81 -20.79
C VAL A 162 -0.12 -21.27 -20.45
N ASP A 163 -1.12 -22.15 -20.52
CA ASP A 163 -1.07 -23.55 -20.12
C ASP A 163 0.08 -24.26 -20.85
N LYS A 164 0.09 -24.21 -22.19
CA LYS A 164 1.14 -24.84 -23.01
C LYS A 164 2.54 -24.34 -22.67
N HIS A 165 2.69 -23.03 -22.42
CA HIS A 165 3.98 -22.46 -22.06
C HIS A 165 4.43 -22.85 -20.65
N THR A 166 3.49 -22.97 -19.72
CA THR A 166 3.73 -23.39 -18.34
C THR A 166 4.17 -24.85 -18.29
N ALA A 167 3.45 -25.74 -18.99
CA ALA A 167 3.86 -27.14 -19.15
C ALA A 167 5.24 -27.23 -19.78
N TYR A 168 5.46 -26.52 -20.89
CA TYR A 168 6.75 -26.51 -21.58
C TYR A 168 7.91 -26.08 -20.67
N LEU A 169 7.71 -25.07 -19.83
CA LEU A 169 8.74 -24.62 -18.88
C LEU A 169 9.04 -25.71 -17.84
N LEU A 170 8.01 -26.30 -17.22
CA LEU A 170 8.17 -27.33 -16.19
C LEU A 170 8.74 -28.64 -16.74
N ASP A 171 8.48 -28.96 -18.00
CA ASP A 171 9.00 -30.16 -18.66
C ASP A 171 10.50 -30.03 -19.02
N ASN A 172 10.95 -28.82 -19.33
CA ASN A 172 12.32 -28.56 -19.80
C ASN A 172 13.28 -28.03 -18.74
N LEU A 173 12.79 -27.55 -17.59
CA LEU A 173 13.63 -27.06 -16.50
C LEU A 173 13.69 -28.05 -15.33
N GLN A 174 14.91 -28.28 -14.83
CA GLN A 174 15.13 -29.03 -13.61
C GLN A 174 15.03 -28.10 -12.39
N ILE A 175 13.99 -28.29 -11.57
CA ILE A 175 13.75 -27.53 -10.34
C ILE A 175 14.15 -28.41 -9.14
N ASN A 176 14.96 -27.87 -8.21
CA ASN A 176 15.57 -28.69 -7.16
C ASN A 176 14.96 -28.50 -5.76
N SER A 177 14.39 -27.33 -5.45
CA SER A 177 14.07 -26.96 -4.07
C SER A 177 12.60 -26.57 -3.91
N VAL A 178 12.15 -25.49 -4.57
CA VAL A 178 10.79 -24.95 -4.41
C VAL A 178 10.13 -24.72 -5.76
N LEU A 179 8.86 -25.12 -5.89
CA LEU A 179 7.98 -24.70 -6.98
C LEU A 179 6.73 -24.03 -6.41
N CYS A 180 6.51 -22.76 -6.75
CA CYS A 180 5.28 -22.03 -6.47
C CYS A 180 4.58 -21.65 -7.78
N SER A 181 3.34 -22.08 -7.96
CA SER A 181 2.54 -21.74 -9.14
C SER A 181 1.26 -21.00 -8.76
N TYR A 182 1.13 -19.78 -9.26
CA TYR A 182 -0.07 -18.93 -9.22
C TYR A 182 -0.71 -18.80 -10.61
N VAL A 183 -0.40 -19.73 -11.51
CA VAL A 183 -0.95 -19.77 -12.87
C VAL A 183 -2.38 -20.30 -12.82
N ASN A 184 -3.27 -19.71 -13.61
CA ASN A 184 -4.66 -20.14 -13.72
C ASN A 184 -4.83 -21.05 -14.94
N THR A 185 -4.92 -22.36 -14.70
CA THR A 185 -5.02 -23.38 -15.75
C THR A 185 -6.44 -23.39 -16.30
N LYS A 186 -6.59 -23.08 -17.59
CA LYS A 186 -7.92 -22.93 -18.23
C LYS A 186 -8.38 -24.15 -19.00
N ASN A 187 -7.45 -25.01 -19.40
CA ASN A 187 -7.74 -26.20 -20.16
C ASN A 187 -7.90 -27.41 -19.23
N ASP A 188 -9.02 -28.11 -19.35
CA ASP A 188 -9.29 -29.36 -18.62
C ASP A 188 -8.24 -30.44 -18.95
N ASP A 189 -7.60 -30.37 -20.12
CA ASP A 189 -6.52 -31.28 -20.54
C ASP A 189 -5.10 -30.82 -20.11
N PHE A 190 -4.98 -29.80 -19.26
CA PHE A 190 -3.66 -29.32 -18.85
C PHE A 190 -2.90 -30.38 -18.03
N ASN A 191 -1.78 -30.83 -18.59
CA ASN A 191 -0.93 -31.84 -17.96
C ASN A 191 0.55 -31.44 -18.01
N ALA A 192 1.04 -30.82 -16.94
CA ALA A 192 2.47 -30.52 -16.77
C ALA A 192 3.17 -31.54 -15.85
N LYS A 193 4.47 -31.75 -16.05
CA LYS A 193 5.31 -32.50 -15.12
C LYS A 193 5.47 -31.75 -13.79
N ILE A 194 5.27 -32.45 -12.68
CA ILE A 194 5.58 -31.94 -11.34
C ILE A 194 7.01 -32.40 -10.98
N PRO A 195 7.93 -31.49 -10.63
CA PRO A 195 9.25 -31.87 -10.16
C PRO A 195 9.15 -32.73 -8.90
N LYS A 196 9.99 -33.77 -8.81
CA LYS A 196 10.00 -34.72 -7.68
C LYS A 196 11.05 -34.30 -6.65
N ASN A 197 10.84 -34.71 -5.40
CA ASN A 197 11.76 -34.50 -4.26
C ASN A 197 11.96 -33.03 -3.89
N LEU A 198 10.97 -32.18 -4.16
CA LEU A 198 11.02 -30.78 -3.74
C LEU A 198 10.92 -30.69 -2.22
N LYS A 199 11.58 -29.66 -1.66
CA LYS A 199 11.32 -29.26 -0.28
C LYS A 199 9.88 -28.74 -0.16
N GLU A 200 9.43 -27.99 -1.16
CA GLU A 200 8.12 -27.36 -1.15
C GLU A 200 7.48 -27.32 -2.54
N LEU A 201 6.22 -27.72 -2.59
CA LEU A 201 5.34 -27.58 -3.75
C LEU A 201 4.12 -26.78 -3.34
N PHE A 202 3.88 -25.66 -4.01
CA PHE A 202 2.71 -24.81 -3.83
C PHE A 202 2.03 -24.57 -5.17
N ILE A 203 0.73 -24.89 -5.25
CA ILE A 203 -0.09 -24.65 -6.44
C ILE A 203 -1.40 -23.99 -5.98
N GLU A 204 -1.62 -22.74 -6.37
CA GLU A 204 -2.81 -21.95 -5.97
C GLU A 204 -4.09 -22.42 -6.68
N ASN A 205 -3.98 -22.84 -7.95
CA ASN A 205 -5.08 -23.35 -8.76
C ASN A 205 -4.76 -24.79 -9.17
N SER A 206 -5.03 -25.73 -8.27
CA SER A 206 -4.67 -27.14 -8.44
C SER A 206 -5.80 -28.02 -8.96
N GLN A 207 -6.80 -27.47 -9.66
CA GLN A 207 -7.92 -28.23 -10.26
C GLN A 207 -7.43 -29.36 -11.19
N TRP A 208 -6.32 -29.13 -11.90
CA TRP A 208 -5.67 -30.11 -12.80
C TRP A 208 -4.84 -31.18 -12.07
N ILE A 209 -4.67 -31.05 -10.75
CA ILE A 209 -4.06 -32.07 -9.89
C ILE A 209 -5.17 -32.97 -9.38
N GLY A 210 -5.62 -33.90 -10.23
CA GLY A 210 -6.54 -34.96 -9.83
C GLY A 210 -5.88 -35.98 -8.90
N TYR A 211 -6.68 -36.90 -8.35
CA TYR A 211 -6.24 -37.91 -7.38
C TYR A 211 -5.04 -38.75 -7.83
N GLU A 212 -5.03 -39.26 -9.07
CA GLU A 212 -3.91 -40.06 -9.57
C GLU A 212 -2.59 -39.28 -9.57
N LYS A 213 -2.67 -38.00 -9.95
CA LYS A 213 -1.50 -37.13 -10.03
C LYS A 213 -1.02 -36.69 -8.65
N LEU A 214 -1.95 -36.49 -7.71
CA LEU A 214 -1.61 -36.31 -6.31
C LEU A 214 -0.71 -37.46 -5.86
N LEU A 215 -1.07 -38.72 -6.07
CA LEU A 215 -0.30 -39.88 -5.63
C LEU A 215 1.14 -39.94 -6.17
N GLU A 216 1.41 -39.31 -7.32
CA GLU A 216 2.75 -39.21 -7.91
C GLU A 216 3.66 -38.16 -7.24
N ILE A 217 3.08 -37.22 -6.49
CA ILE A 217 3.81 -36.15 -5.81
C ILE A 217 4.66 -36.77 -4.69
N ASN A 218 5.95 -36.39 -4.67
CA ASN A 218 6.88 -36.79 -3.62
C ASN A 218 7.66 -35.56 -3.16
N CYS A 219 7.02 -34.73 -2.35
CA CYS A 219 7.62 -33.52 -1.77
C CYS A 219 7.48 -33.54 -0.25
N LYS A 220 8.32 -32.79 0.45
CA LYS A 220 8.25 -32.68 1.92
C LYS A 220 7.08 -31.82 2.37
N SER A 221 6.83 -30.72 1.68
CA SER A 221 5.73 -29.81 1.92
C SER A 221 4.89 -29.69 0.65
N VAL A 222 3.59 -29.93 0.76
CA VAL A 222 2.63 -29.88 -0.35
C VAL A 222 1.46 -28.97 0.04
N ILE A 223 1.19 -27.96 -0.78
CA ILE A 223 0.06 -27.05 -0.63
C ILE A 223 -0.66 -27.00 -1.97
N LEU A 224 -1.90 -27.47 -1.97
CA LEU A 224 -2.79 -27.50 -3.12
C LEU A 224 -4.04 -26.71 -2.74
N ARG A 225 -4.30 -25.62 -3.45
CA ARG A 225 -5.49 -24.78 -3.26
C ARG A 225 -6.38 -24.83 -4.49
N ASN A 226 -7.66 -24.62 -4.27
CA ASN A 226 -8.72 -24.74 -5.27
C ASN A 226 -8.64 -26.08 -6.01
N ASP A 227 -8.36 -27.19 -5.30
CA ASP A 227 -8.38 -28.53 -5.89
C ASP A 227 -9.81 -29.03 -6.15
N TRP A 228 -9.92 -30.05 -7.00
CA TRP A 228 -11.18 -30.77 -7.30
C TRP A 228 -11.15 -32.21 -6.78
N ILE A 229 -10.32 -32.49 -5.77
CA ILE A 229 -10.22 -33.83 -5.19
C ILE A 229 -11.44 -34.04 -4.28
N SER A 230 -12.18 -35.10 -4.53
CA SER A 230 -13.41 -35.38 -3.78
C SER A 230 -13.12 -35.79 -2.32
N GLU A 231 -14.14 -35.75 -1.46
CA GLU A 231 -14.01 -36.20 -0.07
C GLU A 231 -13.63 -37.70 0.01
N GLU A 232 -14.16 -38.50 -0.92
CA GLU A 232 -13.81 -39.92 -1.07
C GLU A 232 -12.36 -40.11 -1.56
N GLU A 233 -11.89 -39.28 -2.49
CA GLU A 233 -10.51 -39.33 -2.96
C GLU A 233 -9.52 -38.91 -1.88
N TRP A 234 -9.84 -37.87 -1.10
CA TRP A 234 -9.06 -37.51 0.09
C TRP A 234 -9.04 -38.64 1.13
N ASN A 235 -10.17 -39.33 1.33
CA ASN A 235 -10.23 -40.49 2.21
C ASN A 235 -9.31 -41.62 1.73
N MET A 236 -9.35 -41.95 0.43
CA MET A 236 -8.46 -42.94 -0.18
C MET A 236 -6.99 -42.54 -0.06
N PHE A 237 -6.67 -41.26 -0.28
CA PHE A 237 -5.32 -40.72 -0.11
C PHE A 237 -4.81 -40.94 1.32
N PHE A 238 -5.59 -40.59 2.34
CA PHE A 238 -5.19 -40.78 3.73
C PHE A 238 -4.99 -42.25 4.09
N LYS A 239 -5.83 -43.17 3.58
CA LYS A 239 -5.63 -44.61 3.76
C LYS A 239 -4.31 -45.09 3.15
N LYS A 240 -3.99 -44.67 1.93
CA LYS A 240 -2.71 -44.98 1.27
C LYS A 240 -1.52 -44.39 2.02
N TRP A 241 -1.66 -43.15 2.51
CA TRP A 241 -0.61 -42.50 3.31
C TRP A 241 -0.38 -43.22 4.64
N ILE A 242 -1.46 -43.64 5.32
CA ILE A 242 -1.40 -44.45 6.55
C ILE A 242 -0.69 -45.78 6.30
N ALA A 243 -0.95 -46.43 5.15
CA ALA A 243 -0.36 -47.69 4.74
C ALA A 243 1.06 -47.58 4.17
N LEU A 244 1.68 -46.38 4.17
CA LEU A 244 3.00 -46.10 3.56
C LEU A 244 3.07 -46.34 2.03
N GLU A 245 1.94 -46.35 1.34
CA GLU A 245 1.88 -46.55 -0.11
C GLU A 245 2.20 -45.27 -0.89
N THR A 246 2.08 -44.10 -0.27
CA THR A 246 2.32 -42.78 -0.91
C THR A 246 2.94 -41.77 0.06
N HIS A 247 3.61 -40.74 -0.48
CA HIS A 247 4.06 -39.56 0.27
C HIS A 247 4.87 -39.88 1.55
N VAL A 248 5.78 -40.85 1.49
CA VAL A 248 6.53 -41.34 2.66
C VAL A 248 7.35 -40.24 3.34
N ASN A 249 7.85 -39.27 2.56
CA ASN A 249 8.67 -38.13 3.01
C ASN A 249 7.86 -36.88 3.39
N LEU A 250 6.54 -36.93 3.33
CA LEU A 250 5.68 -35.77 3.56
C LEU A 250 5.72 -35.33 5.03
N GLU A 251 6.17 -34.10 5.25
CA GLU A 251 6.24 -33.42 6.54
C GLU A 251 5.03 -32.49 6.73
N TYR A 252 4.56 -31.82 5.65
CA TYR A 252 3.46 -30.86 5.70
C TYR A 252 2.51 -31.01 4.51
N LEU A 253 1.20 -30.97 4.76
CA LEU A 253 0.15 -30.97 3.75
C LEU A 253 -0.92 -29.96 4.17
N GLU A 254 -1.19 -28.97 3.32
CA GLU A 254 -2.31 -28.01 3.47
C GLU A 254 -3.42 -28.38 2.48
N LEU A 255 -4.66 -28.36 2.97
CA LEU A 255 -5.88 -28.67 2.21
C LEU A 255 -6.89 -27.53 2.40
N ASP A 256 -7.73 -27.29 1.40
CA ASP A 256 -8.80 -26.29 1.43
C ASP A 256 -10.05 -26.73 2.23
N TYR A 257 -9.86 -27.23 3.44
CA TYR A 257 -10.96 -27.52 4.37
C TYR A 257 -11.18 -26.37 5.34
N ARG A 258 -12.45 -25.93 5.45
CA ARG A 258 -12.81 -24.80 6.30
C ARG A 258 -12.93 -25.17 7.78
N ARG A 259 -13.24 -26.44 8.09
CA ARG A 259 -13.47 -26.93 9.45
C ARG A 259 -13.01 -28.37 9.67
N ILE A 260 -12.45 -28.62 10.86
CA ILE A 260 -11.93 -29.94 11.23
C ILE A 260 -13.06 -30.97 11.44
N GLU A 261 -14.24 -30.51 11.83
CA GLU A 261 -15.44 -31.33 11.99
C GLU A 261 -15.97 -31.84 10.65
N GLU A 262 -15.86 -31.03 9.60
CA GLU A 262 -16.23 -31.43 8.23
C GLU A 262 -15.23 -32.48 7.72
N LEU A 263 -13.93 -32.25 7.91
CA LEU A 263 -12.89 -33.25 7.60
C LEU A 263 -13.17 -34.59 8.31
N ARG A 264 -13.58 -34.56 9.58
CA ARG A 264 -13.92 -35.79 10.32
C ARG A 264 -15.14 -36.50 9.78
N ALA A 265 -16.22 -35.75 9.56
CA ALA A 265 -17.50 -36.31 9.17
C ALA A 265 -17.48 -36.86 7.74
N HIS A 266 -16.73 -36.22 6.86
CA HIS A 266 -16.76 -36.50 5.43
C HIS A 266 -15.55 -37.29 4.95
N VAL A 267 -14.34 -36.95 5.39
CA VAL A 267 -13.09 -37.56 4.90
C VAL A 267 -12.56 -38.64 5.85
N LEU A 268 -12.65 -38.45 7.17
CA LEU A 268 -12.05 -39.38 8.15
C LEU A 268 -13.07 -40.33 8.80
N HIS A 269 -14.26 -40.47 8.21
CA HIS A 269 -15.39 -41.16 8.83
C HIS A 269 -15.13 -42.65 9.13
N ASP A 270 -14.26 -43.30 8.37
CA ASP A 270 -13.83 -44.69 8.57
C ASP A 270 -12.31 -44.83 8.81
N ILE A 271 -11.62 -43.72 9.09
CA ILE A 271 -10.18 -43.69 9.38
C ILE A 271 -9.98 -43.53 10.89
N PRO A 272 -9.27 -44.45 11.57
CA PRO A 272 -8.96 -44.30 12.99
C PRO A 272 -8.18 -43.02 13.28
N HIS A 273 -8.71 -42.19 14.17
CA HIS A 273 -8.10 -40.91 14.53
C HIS A 273 -8.37 -40.56 16.00
N GLU A 274 -7.41 -39.89 16.63
CA GLU A 274 -7.48 -39.47 18.04
C GLU A 274 -7.69 -37.97 18.15
N MET A 275 -8.67 -37.56 18.96
CA MET A 275 -8.86 -36.16 19.30
C MET A 275 -7.88 -35.75 20.38
N VAL A 276 -7.12 -34.70 20.12
CA VAL A 276 -6.24 -34.10 21.12
C VAL A 276 -6.94 -32.91 21.76
N ASP A 277 -6.98 -32.93 23.09
CA ASP A 277 -7.63 -31.89 23.88
C ASP A 277 -7.08 -30.50 23.56
N GLY A 278 -7.99 -29.52 23.46
CA GLY A 278 -7.66 -28.14 23.09
C GLY A 278 -6.81 -27.38 24.12
N GLY A 279 -6.54 -27.95 25.29
CA GLY A 279 -5.57 -27.45 26.26
C GLY A 279 -4.12 -27.89 25.98
N VAL A 280 -3.90 -28.92 25.16
CA VAL A 280 -2.58 -29.49 24.87
C VAL A 280 -1.88 -28.67 23.78
N LYS A 281 -0.76 -28.04 24.11
CA LYS A 281 0.08 -27.30 23.16
C LYS A 281 1.04 -28.23 22.43
N ARG A 282 1.20 -28.03 21.12
CA ARG A 282 2.08 -28.82 20.25
C ARG A 282 2.76 -27.90 19.25
N THR A 283 4.01 -28.22 18.90
CA THR A 283 4.73 -27.51 17.84
C THR A 283 4.70 -28.34 16.58
N VAL A 284 4.24 -27.76 15.47
CA VAL A 284 4.13 -28.41 14.17
C VAL A 284 4.90 -27.63 13.13
N LYS A 285 5.38 -28.31 12.08
CA LYS A 285 5.97 -27.65 10.92
C LYS A 285 4.87 -27.15 9.98
N THR A 286 5.06 -25.98 9.40
CA THR A 286 4.17 -25.34 8.42
C THR A 286 4.96 -24.89 7.19
N TYR A 287 4.32 -24.10 6.32
CA TYR A 287 4.91 -23.52 5.10
C TYR A 287 6.32 -22.92 5.34
N ARG A 288 7.25 -23.12 4.39
CA ARG A 288 8.65 -22.62 4.44
C ARG A 288 9.46 -23.00 5.68
N ASP A 289 9.34 -24.25 6.13
CA ASP A 289 10.03 -24.77 7.32
C ASP A 289 9.73 -23.95 8.61
N MET A 290 8.65 -23.16 8.60
CA MET A 290 8.21 -22.45 9.79
C MET A 290 7.64 -23.44 10.81
N THR A 291 7.70 -23.09 12.09
CA THR A 291 7.05 -23.86 13.15
C THR A 291 5.95 -23.05 13.78
N GLU A 292 4.78 -23.66 13.94
CA GLU A 292 3.62 -23.04 14.57
C GLU A 292 3.24 -23.81 15.84
N GLN A 293 2.86 -23.07 16.89
CA GLN A 293 2.26 -23.68 18.08
C GLN A 293 0.75 -23.80 17.88
N ILE A 294 0.28 -25.04 17.86
CA ILE A 294 -1.15 -25.36 17.80
C ILE A 294 -1.65 -25.86 19.17
N SER A 295 -2.95 -25.77 19.40
CA SER A 295 -3.62 -26.34 20.57
C SER A 295 -4.63 -27.41 20.15
N GLY A 296 -4.50 -28.63 20.68
CA GLY A 296 -5.32 -29.77 20.31
C GLY A 296 -5.00 -30.35 18.92
N GLY A 297 -6.04 -30.66 18.16
CA GLY A 297 -5.97 -31.20 16.79
C GLY A 297 -6.46 -32.64 16.68
N ILE A 298 -6.27 -33.23 15.51
CA ILE A 298 -6.51 -34.65 15.26
C ILE A 298 -5.18 -35.33 14.99
N ASP A 299 -4.95 -36.45 15.65
CA ASP A 299 -3.85 -37.35 15.37
C ASP A 299 -4.32 -38.53 14.52
N ILE A 300 -3.78 -38.61 13.30
CA ILE A 300 -3.82 -39.83 12.50
C ILE A 300 -2.47 -40.52 12.63
N LYS A 301 -2.51 -41.80 12.97
CA LYS A 301 -1.31 -42.64 13.13
C LYS A 301 -1.06 -43.42 11.85
N ARG A 302 0.13 -43.25 11.29
CA ARG A 302 0.65 -44.08 10.20
C ARG A 302 1.13 -45.43 10.77
N ILE A 303 1.21 -46.47 9.94
CA ILE A 303 1.61 -47.81 10.41
C ILE A 303 3.04 -47.88 10.99
N ASP A 304 3.92 -46.92 10.67
CA ASP A 304 5.26 -46.79 11.26
C ASP A 304 5.29 -45.97 12.57
N GLY A 305 4.13 -45.62 13.12
CA GLY A 305 4.01 -44.89 14.38
C GLY A 305 4.25 -43.37 14.27
N LYS A 306 4.49 -42.82 13.07
CA LYS A 306 4.51 -41.36 12.88
C LYS A 306 3.09 -40.79 13.03
N THR A 307 2.95 -39.80 13.92
CA THR A 307 1.72 -39.05 14.15
C THR A 307 1.79 -37.73 13.37
N LYS A 308 0.77 -37.41 12.56
CA LYS A 308 0.67 -36.12 11.88
C LYS A 308 -0.54 -35.34 12.42
N PRO A 309 -0.32 -34.24 13.15
CA PRO A 309 -1.40 -33.39 13.64
C PRO A 309 -1.96 -32.49 12.52
N PHE A 310 -3.28 -32.37 12.43
CA PHE A 310 -3.95 -31.37 11.59
C PHE A 310 -4.05 -30.03 12.35
N PRO A 311 -3.62 -28.89 11.76
CA PRO A 311 -3.63 -27.61 12.44
C PRO A 311 -5.05 -27.05 12.59
N ASN A 312 -5.45 -26.77 13.83
CA ASN A 312 -6.56 -25.86 14.15
C ASN A 312 -5.95 -24.57 14.69
N ASN A 313 -5.91 -23.55 13.84
CA ASN A 313 -5.12 -22.37 14.11
C ASN A 313 -5.90 -21.37 14.98
N LYS A 314 -5.71 -21.44 16.31
CA LYS A 314 -6.14 -20.37 17.23
C LYS A 314 -5.11 -20.19 18.35
N PHE A 315 -4.19 -19.25 18.16
CA PHE A 315 -3.48 -18.63 19.28
C PHE A 315 -4.53 -18.02 20.22
N PRO A 316 -4.65 -18.48 21.48
CA PRO A 316 -5.74 -18.07 22.35
C PRO A 316 -5.43 -16.70 22.94
N ILE A 317 -5.42 -15.65 22.10
CA ILE A 317 -5.13 -14.25 22.46
C ILE A 317 -5.88 -13.89 23.75
N LEU A 318 -7.16 -14.22 23.82
CA LEU A 318 -8.03 -13.90 24.96
C LEU A 318 -7.70 -14.64 26.27
N ARG A 319 -6.83 -15.65 26.26
CA ARG A 319 -6.36 -16.36 27.48
C ARG A 319 -5.06 -15.77 28.05
N LEU A 320 -4.44 -14.81 27.35
CA LEU A 320 -3.24 -14.14 27.85
C LEU A 320 -3.60 -13.09 28.91
N PRO A 321 -2.65 -12.71 29.79
CA PRO A 321 -2.78 -11.51 30.61
C PRO A 321 -3.03 -10.28 29.73
N PHE A 322 -3.86 -9.34 30.20
CA PHE A 322 -4.26 -8.17 29.42
C PHE A 322 -3.07 -7.41 28.80
N LEU A 323 -1.97 -7.22 29.55
CA LEU A 323 -0.78 -6.54 29.06
C LEU A 323 -0.12 -7.27 27.87
N ALA A 324 -0.11 -8.61 27.87
CA ALA A 324 0.42 -9.37 26.74
C ALA A 324 -0.49 -9.24 25.52
N ILE A 325 -1.82 -9.20 25.71
CA ILE A 325 -2.78 -8.91 24.64
C ILE A 325 -2.55 -7.50 24.08
N GLU A 326 -2.36 -6.51 24.96
CA GLU A 326 -2.11 -5.14 24.56
C GLU A 326 -0.84 -5.02 23.70
N GLU A 327 0.25 -5.71 24.06
CA GLU A 327 1.47 -5.75 23.24
C GLU A 327 1.25 -6.41 21.87
N ILE A 328 0.46 -7.48 21.78
CA ILE A 328 0.10 -8.09 20.49
C ILE A 328 -0.69 -7.10 19.63
N PHE A 329 -1.65 -6.41 20.24
CA PHE A 329 -2.49 -5.42 19.57
C PHE A 329 -1.69 -4.23 19.04
N LYS A 330 -0.57 -3.84 19.69
CA LYS A 330 0.35 -2.82 19.17
C LYS A 330 1.08 -3.25 17.90
N ALA A 331 1.22 -4.55 17.67
CA ALA A 331 1.81 -5.10 16.46
C ALA A 331 0.78 -5.38 15.35
N MET A 332 -0.51 -5.38 15.68
CA MET A 332 -1.60 -5.58 14.72
C MET A 332 -1.89 -4.33 13.90
N ASP A 333 -2.22 -4.51 12.64
CA ASP A 333 -2.77 -3.44 11.82
C ASP A 333 -4.26 -3.19 12.13
N PRO A 334 -4.84 -2.06 11.70
CA PRO A 334 -6.25 -1.78 11.98
C PRO A 334 -7.26 -2.80 11.41
N PHE A 335 -6.96 -3.46 10.28
CA PHE A 335 -7.82 -4.53 9.76
C PHE A 335 -7.80 -5.74 10.68
N GLU A 336 -6.63 -6.14 11.16
CA GLU A 336 -6.48 -7.24 12.11
C GLU A 336 -7.22 -6.95 13.43
N ILE A 337 -7.13 -5.72 13.95
CA ILE A 337 -7.84 -5.29 15.16
C ILE A 337 -9.36 -5.35 14.98
N ILE A 338 -9.88 -4.82 13.86
CA ILE A 338 -11.31 -4.84 13.55
C ILE A 338 -11.80 -6.28 13.38
N ASN A 339 -11.12 -7.05 12.53
CA ASN A 339 -11.50 -8.44 12.26
C ASN A 339 -11.46 -9.27 13.55
N PHE A 340 -10.45 -9.08 14.40
CA PHE A 340 -10.37 -9.71 15.72
C PHE A 340 -11.58 -9.34 16.58
N SER A 341 -11.94 -8.06 16.66
CA SER A 341 -13.07 -7.60 17.46
C SER A 341 -14.41 -8.19 17.01
N MET A 342 -14.56 -8.49 15.71
CA MET A 342 -15.76 -9.10 15.13
C MET A 342 -15.89 -10.59 15.45
N THR A 343 -14.83 -11.26 15.92
CA THR A 343 -14.85 -12.72 16.16
C THR A 343 -15.73 -13.14 17.35
N SER A 344 -15.89 -12.31 18.38
CA SER A 344 -16.72 -12.62 19.55
C SER A 344 -17.01 -11.38 20.41
N LYS A 345 -18.04 -11.46 21.26
CA LYS A 345 -18.34 -10.42 22.26
C LYS A 345 -17.16 -10.13 23.20
N ARG A 346 -16.40 -11.17 23.57
CA ARG A 346 -15.22 -11.06 24.43
C ARG A 346 -14.07 -10.34 23.69
N ALA A 347 -13.83 -10.68 22.42
CA ALA A 347 -12.85 -10.00 21.60
C ALA A 347 -13.18 -8.51 21.45
N LYS A 348 -14.44 -8.18 21.13
CA LYS A 348 -14.94 -6.80 21.09
C LYS A 348 -14.68 -6.05 22.40
N ALA A 349 -15.00 -6.65 23.55
CA ALA A 349 -14.79 -6.03 24.85
C ALA A 349 -13.29 -5.79 25.15
N VAL A 350 -12.42 -6.72 24.76
CA VAL A 350 -10.96 -6.56 24.90
C VAL A 350 -10.44 -5.44 24.01
N THR A 351 -10.85 -5.39 22.73
CA THR A 351 -10.47 -4.30 21.81
C THR A 351 -10.87 -2.93 22.35
N LYS A 352 -12.09 -2.80 22.91
CA LYS A 352 -12.56 -1.55 23.53
C LYS A 352 -11.70 -1.04 24.69
N ASN A 353 -11.03 -1.96 25.39
CA ASN A 353 -10.19 -1.62 26.53
C ASN A 353 -8.76 -1.25 26.12
N MET A 354 -8.41 -1.36 24.82
CA MET A 354 -7.08 -0.99 24.32
C MET A 354 -6.94 0.52 24.28
N SER A 355 -6.37 1.08 25.35
CA SER A 355 -6.25 2.54 25.50
C SER A 355 -5.48 3.20 24.35
N PHE A 356 -4.49 2.52 23.78
CA PHE A 356 -3.69 3.06 22.67
C PHE A 356 -4.48 3.19 21.37
N CYS A 357 -5.61 2.50 21.23
CA CYS A 357 -6.49 2.64 20.07
C CYS A 357 -7.03 4.07 19.94
N SER A 358 -7.02 4.84 21.03
CA SER A 358 -7.36 6.26 20.98
C SER A 358 -6.34 7.11 20.20
N LYS A 359 -5.19 6.56 19.79
CA LYS A 359 -4.17 7.28 19.02
C LYS A 359 -4.29 7.09 17.51
N PHE A 360 -5.13 6.15 17.05
CA PHE A 360 -5.41 6.01 15.62
C PHE A 360 -6.22 7.21 15.13
N THR A 361 -5.99 7.62 13.89
CA THR A 361 -6.79 8.62 13.18
C THR A 361 -7.93 7.89 12.46
N ILE A 362 -9.17 8.36 12.62
CA ILE A 362 -10.33 7.80 11.92
C ILE A 362 -10.77 8.79 10.82
N CYS A 363 -10.75 8.31 9.58
CA CYS A 363 -11.09 9.07 8.39
C CYS A 363 -12.33 8.47 7.70
N LEU A 364 -13.32 9.31 7.41
CA LEU A 364 -14.51 8.92 6.63
C LEU A 364 -14.46 9.55 5.24
N TYR A 365 -14.72 8.76 4.20
CA TYR A 365 -14.73 9.21 2.81
C TYR A 365 -16.10 8.92 2.19
N ILE A 366 -16.72 9.93 1.59
CA ILE A 366 -18.00 9.80 0.88
C ILE A 366 -17.76 10.30 -0.54
N ASN A 367 -17.46 9.38 -1.46
CA ASN A 367 -17.19 9.74 -2.86
C ASN A 367 -17.92 8.76 -3.79
N LYS A 368 -17.31 8.26 -4.88
CA LYS A 368 -17.90 7.14 -5.67
C LYS A 368 -17.98 5.83 -4.87
N THR A 369 -17.28 5.77 -3.76
CA THR A 369 -17.24 4.68 -2.78
C THR A 369 -17.43 5.26 -1.39
N MET A 370 -18.01 4.48 -0.50
CA MET A 370 -18.17 4.83 0.91
C MET A 370 -17.00 4.24 1.69
N GLY A 371 -16.17 5.09 2.30
CA GLY A 371 -14.87 4.72 2.86
C GLY A 371 -14.77 4.96 4.35
N ILE A 372 -14.06 4.06 5.03
CA ILE A 372 -13.59 4.22 6.41
C ILE A 372 -12.11 3.84 6.43
N SER A 373 -11.23 4.80 6.71
CA SER A 373 -9.81 4.53 6.92
C SER A 373 -9.43 4.73 8.37
N ILE A 374 -8.52 3.89 8.84
CA ILE A 374 -7.91 3.97 10.16
C ILE A 374 -6.41 4.03 9.96
N GLU A 375 -5.82 5.13 10.41
CA GLU A 375 -4.39 5.40 10.25
C GLU A 375 -3.67 5.17 11.58
N GLY A 376 -2.62 4.34 11.51
CA GLY A 376 -1.71 3.99 12.57
C GLY A 376 -0.94 5.17 13.14
N ILE A 377 -0.32 4.95 14.30
CA ILE A 377 0.53 5.93 14.96
C ILE A 377 1.68 6.30 14.00
N ASN A 378 1.82 7.60 13.71
CA ASN A 378 2.78 8.20 12.76
C ASN A 378 2.44 8.06 11.26
N ASN A 379 1.20 7.74 10.88
CA ASN A 379 0.75 7.63 9.49
C ASN A 379 1.53 6.62 8.62
N LEU A 380 2.27 5.71 9.25
CA LEU A 380 3.06 4.67 8.58
C LEU A 380 2.18 3.52 8.07
N VAL A 381 0.97 3.36 8.58
CA VAL A 381 0.02 2.32 8.16
C VAL A 381 -1.36 2.93 8.04
N ALA A 382 -2.03 2.78 6.92
CA ALA A 382 -3.44 3.14 6.76
C ALA A 382 -4.22 1.97 6.18
N CYS A 383 -5.32 1.62 6.82
CA CYS A 383 -6.20 0.52 6.41
C CYS A 383 -7.59 1.07 6.09
N THR A 384 -7.99 0.97 4.83
CA THR A 384 -9.20 1.58 4.28
C THR A 384 -10.21 0.54 3.79
N TYR A 385 -11.38 0.49 4.42
CA TYR A 385 -12.53 -0.24 3.89
C TYR A 385 -13.29 0.66 2.93
N LEU A 386 -13.60 0.17 1.73
CA LEU A 386 -14.36 0.87 0.70
C LEU A 386 -15.59 0.03 0.33
N MET A 387 -16.78 0.59 0.39
CA MET A 387 -18.02 -0.03 -0.08
C MET A 387 -18.46 0.58 -1.39
N THR A 388 -18.92 -0.27 -2.32
CA THR A 388 -19.35 0.17 -3.64
C THR A 388 -20.50 -0.70 -4.17
N SER A 389 -21.32 -0.13 -5.05
CA SER A 389 -22.34 -0.86 -5.80
C SER A 389 -21.79 -1.47 -7.10
N ASP A 390 -20.53 -1.20 -7.45
CA ASP A 390 -19.88 -1.84 -8.59
C ASP A 390 -19.38 -3.24 -8.24
N LYS A 391 -20.14 -4.25 -8.70
CA LYS A 391 -19.81 -5.66 -8.49
C LYS A 391 -18.43 -6.06 -9.04
N GLN A 392 -17.92 -5.35 -10.06
CA GLN A 392 -16.59 -5.65 -10.63
C GLN A 392 -15.43 -5.23 -9.71
N MET A 393 -15.73 -4.44 -8.68
CA MET A 393 -14.76 -3.96 -7.72
C MET A 393 -14.70 -4.84 -6.47
N ASP A 394 -15.59 -5.82 -6.33
CA ASP A 394 -15.65 -6.68 -5.15
C ASP A 394 -14.34 -7.44 -4.92
N GLY A 395 -13.88 -7.49 -3.67
CA GLY A 395 -12.66 -8.17 -3.27
C GLY A 395 -11.36 -7.53 -3.79
N LYS A 396 -11.42 -6.41 -4.53
CA LYS A 396 -10.19 -5.72 -4.96
C LYS A 396 -9.47 -5.18 -3.73
N THR A 397 -8.19 -5.48 -3.66
CA THR A 397 -7.29 -4.94 -2.64
C THR A 397 -6.18 -4.16 -3.29
N GLU A 398 -5.97 -2.92 -2.87
CA GLU A 398 -4.78 -2.17 -3.25
C GLU A 398 -3.81 -2.17 -2.07
N LYS A 399 -2.55 -2.49 -2.34
CA LYS A 399 -1.45 -2.36 -1.40
C LYS A 399 -0.41 -1.46 -2.03
N ASP A 400 -0.18 -0.31 -1.40
CA ASP A 400 0.90 0.60 -1.77
C ASP A 400 1.86 0.69 -0.59
N GLU A 401 3.08 0.19 -0.80
CA GLU A 401 4.17 0.20 0.19
C GLU A 401 5.24 1.25 -0.17
N SER A 402 4.85 2.30 -0.91
CA SER A 402 5.77 3.36 -1.31
C SER A 402 6.19 4.25 -0.12
N TYR A 403 7.47 4.66 -0.15
CA TYR A 403 8.08 5.62 0.79
C TYR A 403 8.07 5.23 2.28
N GLY A 404 7.86 3.96 2.61
CA GLY A 404 7.85 3.47 3.99
C GLY A 404 6.48 3.55 4.68
N ASN A 405 5.44 3.95 3.95
CA ASN A 405 4.05 3.88 4.39
C ASN A 405 3.40 2.62 3.82
N ILE A 406 2.56 1.95 4.60
CA ILE A 406 1.78 0.78 4.21
C ILE A 406 0.33 1.22 4.07
N LEU A 407 -0.13 1.40 2.83
CA LEU A 407 -1.53 1.68 2.52
C LEU A 407 -2.18 0.37 2.09
N ARG A 408 -3.25 -0.03 2.78
CA ARG A 408 -4.06 -1.20 2.45
C ARG A 408 -5.49 -0.76 2.25
N SER A 409 -6.08 -1.08 1.11
CA SER A 409 -7.52 -0.92 0.89
C SER A 409 -8.18 -2.26 0.58
N VAL A 410 -9.41 -2.43 1.03
CA VAL A 410 -10.28 -3.54 0.67
C VAL A 410 -11.58 -2.95 0.14
N VAL A 411 -11.93 -3.31 -1.08
CA VAL A 411 -13.19 -2.92 -1.69
C VAL A 411 -14.20 -4.06 -1.54
N LYS A 412 -15.37 -3.74 -1.00
CA LYS A 412 -16.48 -4.66 -0.81
C LYS A 412 -17.68 -4.21 -1.63
N TYR A 413 -18.19 -5.10 -2.46
CA TYR A 413 -19.44 -4.87 -3.16
C TYR A 413 -20.64 -5.05 -2.22
N THR A 414 -21.63 -4.20 -2.38
CA THR A 414 -22.95 -4.36 -1.76
C THR A 414 -24.04 -3.65 -2.56
N ASN A 415 -25.27 -4.13 -2.45
CA ASN A 415 -26.44 -3.49 -3.05
C ASN A 415 -26.79 -2.17 -2.36
N ASP A 416 -26.36 -1.96 -1.11
CA ASP A 416 -26.57 -0.72 -0.37
C ASP A 416 -25.27 -0.28 0.34
N PRO A 417 -24.35 0.38 -0.40
CA PRO A 417 -23.08 0.84 0.15
C PRO A 417 -23.23 1.82 1.31
N VAL A 418 -24.32 2.58 1.33
CA VAL A 418 -24.56 3.62 2.34
C VAL A 418 -24.92 2.96 3.67
N GLU A 419 -25.88 2.03 3.68
CA GLU A 419 -26.28 1.36 4.92
C GLU A 419 -25.18 0.46 5.49
N GLU A 420 -24.45 -0.29 4.66
CA GLU A 420 -23.31 -1.07 5.15
C GLU A 420 -22.19 -0.19 5.72
N TRP A 421 -21.93 0.96 5.09
CA TRP A 421 -20.97 1.93 5.61
C TRP A 421 -21.42 2.52 6.95
N LYS A 422 -22.70 2.86 7.12
CA LYS A 422 -23.26 3.33 8.41
C LYS A 422 -23.05 2.30 9.51
N GLN A 423 -23.33 1.02 9.22
CA GLN A 423 -23.16 -0.07 10.18
C GLN A 423 -21.69 -0.26 10.57
N LEU A 424 -20.76 -0.25 9.61
CA LEU A 424 -19.34 -0.35 9.92
C LEU A 424 -18.85 0.87 10.70
N CYS A 425 -19.33 2.07 10.37
CA CYS A 425 -18.99 3.30 11.08
C CYS A 425 -19.42 3.24 12.55
N ILE A 426 -20.67 2.83 12.84
CA ILE A 426 -21.13 2.60 14.22
C ILE A 426 -20.21 1.61 14.93
N TYR A 427 -19.89 0.49 14.27
CA TYR A 427 -19.06 -0.55 14.87
C TYR A 427 -17.64 -0.05 15.19
N VAL A 428 -17.00 0.66 14.26
CA VAL A 428 -15.66 1.25 14.41
C VAL A 428 -15.66 2.28 15.55
N LEU A 429 -16.59 3.23 15.54
CA LEU A 429 -16.71 4.22 16.62
C LEU A 429 -16.89 3.55 17.99
N GLU A 430 -17.67 2.47 18.05
CA GLU A 430 -17.92 1.73 19.27
C GLU A 430 -16.68 0.99 19.79
N ILE A 431 -15.88 0.34 18.93
CA ILE A 431 -14.69 -0.42 19.36
C ILE A 431 -13.50 0.48 19.68
N PHE A 432 -13.37 1.63 18.99
CA PHE A 432 -12.33 2.62 19.27
C PHE A 432 -12.75 3.60 20.39
N ASN A 433 -13.97 3.45 20.92
CA ASN A 433 -14.58 4.31 21.94
C ASN A 433 -14.51 5.80 21.56
N ARG A 434 -14.87 6.09 20.31
CA ARG A 434 -14.76 7.40 19.68
C ARG A 434 -16.14 8.01 19.43
N GLN A 435 -16.24 9.30 19.71
CA GLN A 435 -17.41 10.11 19.35
C GLN A 435 -17.04 11.29 18.46
N THR A 436 -15.74 11.55 18.29
CA THR A 436 -15.18 12.54 17.37
C THR A 436 -14.32 11.79 16.38
N ILE A 437 -14.48 12.10 15.09
CA ILE A 437 -13.63 11.58 14.02
C ILE A 437 -12.61 12.65 13.62
N ASP A 438 -11.51 12.20 13.06
CA ASP A 438 -10.37 13.07 12.78
C ASP A 438 -10.55 13.77 11.43
N ILE A 439 -10.95 13.01 10.39
CA ILE A 439 -11.11 13.55 9.04
C ILE A 439 -12.45 13.09 8.42
N LEU A 440 -13.18 14.02 7.81
CA LEU A 440 -14.34 13.74 6.98
C LEU A 440 -14.19 14.37 5.60
N THR A 441 -14.12 13.55 4.55
CA THR A 441 -14.04 14.00 3.17
C THR A 441 -15.29 13.57 2.41
N THR A 442 -15.99 14.53 1.80
CA THR A 442 -17.20 14.25 1.02
C THR A 442 -17.17 14.92 -0.34
N THR A 443 -17.67 14.21 -1.34
CA THR A 443 -17.94 14.68 -2.69
C THR A 443 -19.46 14.78 -2.87
N MET A 444 -20.00 15.99 -2.71
CA MET A 444 -21.43 16.25 -2.49
C MET A 444 -22.33 15.91 -3.68
N ASP A 445 -21.77 15.85 -4.89
CA ASP A 445 -22.48 15.62 -6.15
C ASP A 445 -22.49 14.15 -6.60
N VAL A 446 -21.91 13.23 -5.82
CA VAL A 446 -21.86 11.80 -6.19
C VAL A 446 -23.10 11.02 -5.72
N PHE A 447 -23.57 11.29 -4.50
CA PHE A 447 -24.73 10.63 -3.90
C PHE A 447 -25.78 11.63 -3.44
N VAL A 448 -26.24 12.49 -4.35
CA VAL A 448 -27.10 13.63 -4.04
C VAL A 448 -28.33 13.23 -3.22
N ASP A 449 -29.01 12.17 -3.61
CA ASP A 449 -30.24 11.68 -2.94
C ASP A 449 -29.96 11.10 -1.55
N GLN A 450 -28.72 10.72 -1.26
CA GLN A 450 -28.30 10.14 0.03
C GLN A 450 -27.64 11.17 0.95
N ASN A 451 -27.38 12.40 0.49
CA ASN A 451 -26.72 13.43 1.29
C ASN A 451 -27.44 13.68 2.62
N VAL A 452 -28.77 13.88 2.59
CA VAL A 452 -29.55 14.14 3.83
C VAL A 452 -29.51 12.92 4.77
N PRO A 453 -29.84 11.68 4.32
CA PRO A 453 -29.69 10.49 5.17
C PRO A 453 -28.29 10.28 5.77
N VAL A 454 -27.24 10.61 5.03
CA VAL A 454 -25.85 10.48 5.49
C VAL A 454 -25.52 11.57 6.50
N ILE A 455 -25.95 12.82 6.27
CA ILE A 455 -25.76 13.94 7.21
C ILE A 455 -26.51 13.67 8.52
N ASP A 456 -27.74 13.17 8.46
CA ASP A 456 -28.53 12.83 9.65
C ASP A 456 -27.87 11.70 10.46
N PHE A 457 -27.34 10.70 9.76
CA PHE A 457 -26.55 9.64 10.39
C PHE A 457 -25.29 10.20 11.07
N LEU A 458 -24.52 11.05 10.38
CA LEU A 458 -23.31 11.65 10.93
C LEU A 458 -23.65 12.52 12.15
N LYS A 459 -24.67 13.37 12.07
CA LYS A 459 -25.15 14.21 13.17
C LYS A 459 -25.50 13.39 14.42
N THR A 460 -26.10 12.21 14.24
CA THR A 460 -26.54 11.35 15.36
C THR A 460 -25.41 10.48 15.92
N SER A 461 -24.52 9.99 15.06
CA SER A 461 -23.51 8.98 15.42
C SER A 461 -22.12 9.55 15.66
N VAL A 462 -21.82 10.72 15.08
CA VAL A 462 -20.55 11.44 15.18
C VAL A 462 -20.83 12.79 15.84
N LYS A 463 -20.35 13.00 17.07
CA LYS A 463 -20.56 14.26 17.80
C LYS A 463 -19.88 15.45 17.11
N SER A 464 -18.67 15.23 16.59
CA SER A 464 -17.91 16.28 15.90
C SER A 464 -16.81 15.70 15.00
N VAL A 465 -16.27 16.56 14.13
CA VAL A 465 -15.19 16.25 13.19
C VAL A 465 -14.06 17.25 13.41
N ASN A 466 -12.80 16.81 13.43
CA ASN A 466 -11.67 17.74 13.57
C ASN A 466 -11.41 18.49 12.25
N SER A 467 -11.21 17.76 11.14
CA SER A 467 -10.95 18.32 9.81
C SER A 467 -11.99 17.83 8.81
N CYS A 468 -12.57 18.74 8.03
CA CYS A 468 -13.60 18.41 7.05
C CYS A 468 -13.26 18.97 5.66
N SER A 469 -13.41 18.14 4.63
CA SER A 469 -13.25 18.53 3.23
C SER A 469 -14.54 18.28 2.46
N LEU A 470 -15.15 19.35 1.95
CA LEU A 470 -16.30 19.33 1.06
C LEU A 470 -15.82 19.61 -0.36
N SER A 471 -16.21 18.77 -1.31
CA SER A 471 -15.82 18.91 -2.72
C SER A 471 -17.01 18.65 -3.65
N GLN A 472 -16.95 19.23 -4.84
CA GLN A 472 -17.89 19.01 -5.93
C GLN A 472 -17.13 18.85 -7.24
N LYS A 473 -17.44 17.81 -8.02
CA LYS A 473 -16.77 17.54 -9.30
C LYS A 473 -17.53 18.07 -10.49
N ASP A 474 -18.84 17.86 -10.53
CA ASP A 474 -19.73 18.29 -11.59
C ASP A 474 -20.51 19.54 -11.16
N LYS A 475 -20.10 20.69 -11.70
CA LYS A 475 -20.75 21.99 -11.48
C LYS A 475 -22.20 22.05 -11.97
N ALA A 476 -22.65 21.12 -12.82
CA ALA A 476 -24.02 21.08 -13.32
C ALA A 476 -25.03 20.59 -12.26
N ILE A 477 -24.56 19.84 -11.26
CA ILE A 477 -25.40 19.29 -10.20
C ILE A 477 -25.48 20.32 -9.05
N ASN A 478 -26.68 20.83 -8.76
CA ASN A 478 -26.86 21.75 -7.64
C ASN A 478 -26.90 20.99 -6.29
N VAL A 479 -25.91 21.24 -5.44
CA VAL A 479 -25.78 20.67 -4.09
C VAL A 479 -25.85 21.71 -2.98
N GLU A 480 -26.25 22.95 -3.29
CA GLU A 480 -26.24 24.08 -2.35
C GLU A 480 -27.11 23.80 -1.12
N LYS A 481 -28.36 23.34 -1.30
CA LYS A 481 -29.25 23.02 -0.18
C LYS A 481 -28.67 21.94 0.73
N HIS A 482 -28.07 20.90 0.15
CA HIS A 482 -27.41 19.83 0.90
C HIS A 482 -26.17 20.34 1.63
N THR A 483 -25.43 21.27 1.03
CA THR A 483 -24.23 21.88 1.61
C THR A 483 -24.58 22.79 2.78
N ALA A 484 -25.60 23.64 2.65
CA ALA A 484 -26.11 24.44 3.75
C ALA A 484 -26.64 23.56 4.90
N TYR A 485 -27.35 22.48 4.56
CA TYR A 485 -27.80 21.49 5.54
C TYR A 485 -26.63 20.82 6.25
N PHE A 486 -25.57 20.43 5.53
CA PHE A 486 -24.37 19.85 6.10
C PHE A 486 -23.74 20.79 7.14
N LEU A 487 -23.45 22.03 6.73
CA LEU A 487 -22.79 23.02 7.57
C LEU A 487 -23.60 23.37 8.83
N GLY A 488 -24.93 23.36 8.75
CA GLY A 488 -25.81 23.59 9.90
C GLY A 488 -25.98 22.40 10.86
N ASN A 489 -25.55 21.19 10.46
CA ASN A 489 -25.78 19.97 11.23
C ASN A 489 -24.50 19.26 11.70
N ILE A 490 -23.37 19.51 11.06
CA ILE A 490 -22.09 18.86 11.39
C ILE A 490 -21.20 19.84 12.15
N GLN A 491 -20.82 19.46 13.37
CA GLN A 491 -19.88 20.24 14.18
C GLN A 491 -18.44 19.97 13.73
N ILE A 492 -17.75 21.02 13.27
CA ILE A 492 -16.34 20.98 12.83
C ILE A 492 -15.49 21.77 13.84
N ASN A 493 -14.41 21.16 14.34
CA ASN A 493 -13.66 21.71 15.47
C ASN A 493 -12.36 22.43 15.08
N SER A 494 -11.77 22.16 13.91
CA SER A 494 -10.43 22.65 13.58
C SER A 494 -10.32 23.18 12.17
N GLU A 495 -10.66 22.40 11.15
CA GLU A 495 -10.32 22.72 9.76
C GLU A 495 -11.50 22.48 8.82
N LEU A 496 -11.74 23.43 7.91
CA LEU A 496 -12.73 23.29 6.84
C LEU A 496 -12.10 23.63 5.49
N TYR A 497 -12.03 22.63 4.60
CA TYR A 497 -11.70 22.76 3.19
C TYR A 497 -13.00 22.70 2.37
N PHE A 498 -13.26 23.72 1.58
CA PHE A 498 -14.54 23.93 0.89
C PHE A 498 -14.31 24.21 -0.59
N ASP A 499 -14.64 23.24 -1.43
CA ASP A 499 -14.57 23.32 -2.89
C ASP A 499 -15.90 22.91 -3.52
N ILE A 500 -16.94 23.73 -3.26
CA ILE A 500 -18.30 23.57 -3.81
C ILE A 500 -18.60 24.78 -4.69
N TYR A 501 -19.28 24.56 -5.81
CA TYR A 501 -19.75 25.63 -6.69
C TYR A 501 -21.05 26.22 -6.15
N ILE A 502 -20.96 27.38 -5.50
CA ILE A 502 -22.13 28.15 -5.06
C ILE A 502 -22.41 29.22 -6.13
N ASN A 503 -23.56 29.11 -6.78
CA ASN A 503 -24.01 30.04 -7.81
C ASN A 503 -25.13 30.96 -7.32
N ASN A 504 -25.82 30.58 -6.24
CA ASN A 504 -26.87 31.38 -5.64
C ASN A 504 -26.32 32.37 -4.61
N ASP A 505 -26.55 33.66 -4.83
CA ASP A 505 -26.16 34.74 -3.92
C ASP A 505 -26.90 34.63 -2.56
N ASP A 506 -28.05 33.94 -2.50
CA ASP A 506 -28.83 33.69 -1.28
C ASP A 506 -28.38 32.44 -0.50
N PHE A 507 -27.24 31.82 -0.85
CA PHE A 507 -26.75 30.63 -0.15
C PHE A 507 -26.55 30.90 1.35
N ASN A 508 -27.28 30.21 2.21
CA ASN A 508 -27.35 30.48 3.65
C ASN A 508 -26.49 29.55 4.52
N GLY A 509 -25.50 28.86 3.93
CA GLY A 509 -24.57 28.01 4.69
C GLY A 509 -23.79 28.82 5.73
N GLN A 510 -23.67 28.29 6.95
CA GLN A 510 -22.95 28.93 8.06
C GLN A 510 -21.56 28.32 8.20
N ILE A 511 -20.53 29.15 8.21
CA ILE A 511 -19.15 28.68 8.43
C ILE A 511 -18.98 28.43 9.94
N PRO A 512 -18.40 27.29 10.35
CA PRO A 512 -18.09 27.06 11.76
C PRO A 512 -17.13 28.13 12.31
N ASN A 513 -17.34 28.51 13.57
CA ASN A 513 -16.49 29.47 14.27
C ASN A 513 -15.29 28.79 14.95
N ASN A 514 -14.30 29.58 15.36
CA ASN A 514 -13.07 29.14 16.05
C ASN A 514 -12.24 28.10 15.29
N LEU A 515 -12.25 28.16 13.95
CA LEU A 515 -11.42 27.27 13.15
C LEU A 515 -9.94 27.67 13.22
N LYS A 516 -9.05 26.67 13.14
CA LYS A 516 -7.62 26.90 12.92
C LYS A 516 -7.32 27.21 11.45
N GLU A 517 -8.02 26.55 10.54
CA GLU A 517 -7.86 26.74 9.10
C GLU A 517 -9.20 26.70 8.38
N LEU A 518 -9.40 27.65 7.48
CA LEU A 518 -10.54 27.74 6.58
C LEU A 518 -10.01 27.97 5.17
N TYR A 519 -10.25 27.02 4.29
CA TYR A 519 -9.89 27.11 2.88
C TYR A 519 -11.15 27.04 2.02
N ILE A 520 -11.42 28.05 1.22
CA ILE A 520 -12.58 28.11 0.32
C ILE A 520 -12.08 28.38 -1.09
N PHE A 521 -12.20 27.38 -1.99
CA PHE A 521 -11.68 27.50 -3.35
C PHE A 521 -12.54 28.36 -4.28
N ASN A 522 -13.86 28.32 -4.12
CA ASN A 522 -14.82 29.11 -4.90
C ASN A 522 -15.54 30.08 -3.98
N SER A 523 -14.82 31.12 -3.53
CA SER A 523 -15.25 32.01 -2.44
C SER A 523 -16.15 33.17 -2.87
N HIS A 524 -16.65 33.19 -4.12
CA HIS A 524 -17.54 34.23 -4.65
C HIS A 524 -18.73 34.57 -3.73
N TRP A 525 -19.26 33.60 -2.99
CA TRP A 525 -20.45 33.72 -2.13
C TRP A 525 -20.17 34.28 -0.72
N ILE A 526 -18.90 34.46 -0.33
CA ILE A 526 -18.55 35.01 0.98
C ILE A 526 -18.89 36.50 1.02
N GLY A 527 -18.46 37.26 0.00
CA GLY A 527 -18.64 38.71 -0.03
C GLY A 527 -18.01 39.41 1.18
N PHE A 528 -18.30 40.70 1.33
CA PHE A 528 -17.75 41.52 2.41
C PHE A 528 -18.29 41.14 3.80
N GLU A 529 -19.62 41.07 3.94
CA GLU A 529 -20.28 40.90 5.24
C GLU A 529 -19.84 39.59 5.93
N ARG A 530 -19.83 38.46 5.20
CA ARG A 530 -19.40 37.18 5.79
C ARG A 530 -17.90 37.13 6.05
N LEU A 531 -17.08 37.84 5.27
CA LEU A 531 -15.65 37.91 5.56
C LEU A 531 -15.42 38.50 6.94
N VAL A 532 -16.14 39.58 7.29
CA VAL A 532 -16.04 40.22 8.62
C VAL A 532 -16.42 39.26 9.75
N ASP A 533 -17.41 38.41 9.52
CA ASP A 533 -17.95 37.48 10.52
C ASP A 533 -17.13 36.19 10.68
N ILE A 534 -16.19 35.87 9.78
CA ILE A 534 -15.37 34.66 9.88
C ILE A 534 -14.48 34.73 11.13
N ASP A 535 -14.66 33.76 12.02
CA ASP A 535 -13.80 33.54 13.18
C ASP A 535 -12.86 32.35 12.93
N CYS A 536 -11.68 32.64 12.38
CA CYS A 536 -10.66 31.65 12.05
C CYS A 536 -9.25 32.24 12.15
N LYS A 537 -8.27 31.41 12.50
CA LYS A 537 -6.85 31.81 12.55
C LYS A 537 -6.24 31.97 11.17
N ASN A 538 -6.44 30.98 10.30
CA ASN A 538 -5.88 30.97 8.95
C ASN A 538 -7.00 30.86 7.91
N VAL A 539 -7.15 31.89 7.09
CA VAL A 539 -8.22 31.97 6.08
C VAL A 539 -7.59 32.04 4.70
N ILE A 540 -8.01 31.16 3.80
CA ILE A 540 -7.58 31.14 2.41
C ILE A 540 -8.83 31.17 1.54
N LEU A 541 -9.03 32.26 0.81
CA LEU A 541 -10.13 32.41 -0.12
C LEU A 541 -9.58 32.50 -1.54
N ARG A 542 -9.98 31.57 -2.41
CA ARG A 542 -9.67 31.59 -3.84
C ARG A 542 -10.92 31.93 -4.63
N ASN A 543 -10.72 32.47 -5.82
CA ASN A 543 -11.77 32.97 -6.70
C ASN A 543 -12.75 33.85 -5.89
N ASP A 544 -12.24 34.89 -5.24
CA ASP A 544 -13.06 35.85 -4.50
C ASP A 544 -13.60 36.95 -5.43
N ARG A 545 -14.72 37.57 -5.04
CA ARG A 545 -15.29 38.74 -5.74
C ARG A 545 -15.22 40.02 -4.90
N ILE A 546 -14.32 40.06 -3.92
CA ILE A 546 -14.21 41.16 -2.96
C ILE A 546 -13.57 42.36 -3.67
N LEU A 547 -14.36 43.42 -3.83
CA LEU A 547 -13.97 44.65 -4.48
C LEU A 547 -12.97 45.42 -3.62
N ASN A 548 -12.15 46.26 -4.25
CA ASN A 548 -11.15 47.07 -3.55
C ASN A 548 -11.76 47.95 -2.44
N LYS A 549 -12.99 48.45 -2.64
CA LYS A 549 -13.71 49.27 -1.63
C LYS A 549 -14.16 48.44 -0.42
N GLU A 550 -14.59 47.20 -0.64
CA GLU A 550 -14.99 46.27 0.41
C GLU A 550 -13.77 45.83 1.22
N TRP A 551 -12.66 45.55 0.53
CA TRP A 551 -11.39 45.27 1.18
C TRP A 551 -10.88 46.44 2.02
N ASN A 552 -10.94 47.66 1.48
CA ASN A 552 -10.60 48.86 2.24
C ASN A 552 -11.43 48.96 3.53
N SER A 553 -12.73 48.67 3.41
CA SER A 553 -13.65 48.66 4.56
C SER A 553 -13.29 47.56 5.57
N PHE A 554 -12.91 46.38 5.10
CA PHE A 554 -12.48 45.27 5.96
C PHE A 554 -11.20 45.64 6.73
N ILE A 555 -10.19 46.22 6.06
CA ILE A 555 -8.95 46.64 6.73
C ILE A 555 -9.25 47.68 7.80
N LYS A 556 -10.11 48.66 7.52
CA LYS A 556 -10.51 49.66 8.51
C LYS A 556 -11.14 49.01 9.74
N LYS A 557 -12.07 48.08 9.54
CA LYS A 557 -12.68 47.30 10.62
C LYS A 557 -11.66 46.47 11.40
N TRP A 558 -10.72 45.83 10.70
CA TRP A 558 -9.66 45.07 11.35
C TRP A 558 -8.75 46.00 12.18
N VAL A 559 -8.35 47.15 11.65
CA VAL A 559 -7.55 48.17 12.35
C VAL A 559 -8.25 48.67 13.61
N THR A 560 -9.59 48.82 13.60
CA THR A 560 -10.39 49.25 14.76
C THR A 560 -10.83 48.11 15.69
N MET A 561 -10.34 46.87 15.47
CA MET A 561 -10.72 45.68 16.24
C MET A 561 -12.23 45.31 16.16
N GLU A 562 -12.90 45.70 15.07
CA GLU A 562 -14.29 45.33 14.79
C GLU A 562 -14.42 43.99 14.04
N ALA A 563 -13.31 43.44 13.51
CA ALA A 563 -13.33 42.22 12.68
C ALA A 563 -12.13 41.32 12.94
N GLN A 564 -12.34 39.99 12.86
CA GLN A 564 -11.33 38.93 12.81
C GLN A 564 -10.16 39.08 13.81
N LEU A 565 -10.46 39.13 15.11
CA LEU A 565 -9.47 39.36 16.16
C LEU A 565 -8.44 38.23 16.31
N ASN A 566 -8.85 37.00 15.96
CA ASN A 566 -8.05 35.77 16.06
C ASN A 566 -7.22 35.48 14.80
N LEU A 567 -7.33 36.31 13.75
CA LEU A 567 -6.64 36.10 12.48
C LEU A 567 -5.11 36.18 12.65
N GLU A 568 -4.44 35.16 12.15
CA GLU A 568 -2.98 35.06 12.03
C GLU A 568 -2.55 35.19 10.56
N CYS A 569 -3.33 34.63 9.62
CA CYS A 569 -3.07 34.77 8.19
C CYS A 569 -4.37 34.80 7.35
N LEU A 570 -4.47 35.75 6.43
CA LEU A 570 -5.51 35.80 5.40
C LEU A 570 -4.84 35.81 4.02
N GLN A 571 -5.10 34.78 3.21
CA GLN A 571 -4.61 34.68 1.84
C GLN A 571 -5.74 34.76 0.83
N LEU A 572 -5.52 35.54 -0.21
CA LEU A 572 -6.39 35.69 -1.37
C LEU A 572 -5.68 35.36 -2.69
N ASP A 573 -6.44 35.48 -3.77
CA ASP A 573 -5.93 35.43 -5.13
C ASP A 573 -4.88 36.51 -5.41
N ASN A 574 -4.12 36.27 -6.48
CA ASN A 574 -2.96 37.09 -6.81
C ASN A 574 -3.37 38.55 -7.07
N ARG A 575 -2.77 39.47 -6.31
CA ARG A 575 -2.95 40.92 -6.44
C ARG A 575 -1.56 41.55 -6.47
N GLU A 576 -1.34 42.43 -7.44
CA GLU A 576 -0.10 43.21 -7.52
C GLU A 576 -0.03 44.17 -6.31
N LEU A 577 1.02 44.04 -5.49
CA LEU A 577 1.14 44.78 -4.22
C LEU A 577 1.05 46.30 -4.41
N VAL A 578 1.62 46.83 -5.50
CA VAL A 578 1.57 48.26 -5.85
C VAL A 578 0.14 48.71 -6.13
N ARG A 579 -0.63 47.93 -6.90
CA ARG A 579 -2.05 48.25 -7.18
C ARG A 579 -2.88 48.15 -5.92
N PHE A 580 -2.66 47.13 -5.10
CA PHE A 580 -3.36 46.96 -3.82
C PHE A 580 -3.14 48.18 -2.93
N ARG A 581 -1.90 48.65 -2.80
CA ARG A 581 -1.58 49.87 -2.03
C ARG A 581 -2.35 51.09 -2.54
N ASN A 582 -2.33 51.32 -3.85
CA ASN A 582 -2.91 52.52 -4.46
C ASN A 582 -4.45 52.53 -4.47
N HIS A 583 -5.10 51.36 -4.50
CA HIS A 583 -6.56 51.28 -4.62
C HIS A 583 -7.26 50.85 -3.32
N VAL A 584 -6.60 50.05 -2.48
CA VAL A 584 -7.16 49.53 -1.24
C VAL A 584 -6.65 50.28 -0.02
N LEU A 585 -5.37 50.69 0.01
CA LEU A 585 -4.76 51.32 1.20
C LEU A 585 -4.60 52.85 1.08
N HIS A 586 -5.24 53.48 0.09
CA HIS A 586 -5.04 54.88 -0.27
C HIS A 586 -5.37 55.87 0.86
N ASP A 587 -6.27 55.52 1.77
CA ASP A 587 -6.67 56.32 2.93
C ASP A 587 -6.45 55.59 4.27
N ILE A 588 -5.59 54.56 4.27
CA ILE A 588 -5.22 53.78 5.45
C ILE A 588 -3.73 53.99 5.72
N PRO A 589 -3.33 54.46 6.92
CA PRO A 589 -1.92 54.59 7.27
C PRO A 589 -1.17 53.25 7.14
N HIS A 590 -0.07 53.24 6.40
CA HIS A 590 0.75 52.06 6.17
C HIS A 590 2.22 52.41 5.96
N GLU A 591 3.11 51.46 6.23
CA GLU A 591 4.56 51.58 6.06
C GLU A 591 5.03 50.61 4.98
N VAL A 592 5.88 51.07 4.05
CA VAL A 592 6.48 50.22 3.03
C VAL A 592 7.86 49.79 3.49
N VAL A 593 8.06 48.48 3.63
CA VAL A 593 9.32 47.89 4.08
C VAL A 593 10.17 47.52 2.87
N ASP A 594 11.44 47.91 2.89
CA ASP A 594 12.38 47.67 1.81
C ASP A 594 12.55 46.17 1.50
N GLY A 595 12.64 45.83 0.21
CA GLY A 595 12.74 44.46 -0.28
C GLY A 595 14.04 43.74 0.09
N GLY A 596 15.04 44.44 0.64
CA GLY A 596 16.23 43.85 1.23
C GLY A 596 16.06 43.39 2.68
N VAL A 597 14.99 43.81 3.36
CA VAL A 597 14.74 43.46 4.77
C VAL A 597 14.09 42.09 4.87
N LYS A 598 14.81 41.12 5.44
CA LYS A 598 14.31 39.77 5.71
C LYS A 598 13.49 39.72 7.00
N ARG A 599 12.37 39.02 6.98
CA ARG A 599 11.44 38.85 8.10
C ARG A 599 10.87 37.44 8.11
N THR A 600 10.48 36.94 9.28
CA THR A 600 9.82 35.63 9.42
C THR A 600 8.37 35.84 9.82
N LEU A 601 7.43 35.50 8.93
CA LEU A 601 5.99 35.70 9.12
C LEU A 601 5.21 34.39 9.03
N ILE A 602 4.01 34.35 9.62
CA ILE A 602 3.12 33.19 9.53
C ILE A 602 2.54 33.11 8.11
N SER A 603 2.71 31.96 7.47
CA SER A 603 2.12 31.66 6.16
C SER A 603 0.73 31.04 6.29
N SER A 604 0.05 30.83 5.16
CA SER A 604 -1.31 30.34 5.08
C SER A 604 -1.56 28.93 5.64
N HIS A 605 -0.51 28.18 5.95
CA HIS A 605 -0.58 26.87 6.64
C HIS A 605 -0.12 26.96 8.10
N GLY A 606 -0.17 28.14 8.71
CA GLY A 606 0.25 28.38 10.10
C GLY A 606 1.76 28.22 10.36
N SER A 607 2.57 28.04 9.31
CA SER A 607 4.02 27.81 9.44
C SER A 607 4.82 29.09 9.20
N PRO A 608 5.88 29.38 9.98
CA PRO A 608 6.74 30.54 9.78
C PRO A 608 7.50 30.43 8.45
N ARG A 609 7.55 31.53 7.68
CA ARG A 609 8.25 31.61 6.40
C ARG A 609 9.10 32.87 6.33
N GLU A 610 10.34 32.73 5.85
CA GLU A 610 11.21 33.88 5.55
C GLU A 610 10.69 34.58 4.28
N ILE A 611 10.49 35.88 4.40
CA ILE A 611 10.03 36.78 3.34
C ILE A 611 10.91 38.02 3.32
N SER A 612 10.84 38.80 2.25
CA SER A 612 11.53 40.10 2.17
C SER A 612 10.59 41.24 1.85
N GLY A 613 10.73 42.36 2.57
CA GLY A 613 9.90 43.56 2.41
C GLY A 613 8.44 43.39 2.86
N GLY A 614 7.53 44.08 2.18
CA GLY A 614 6.08 44.05 2.42
C GLY A 614 5.50 45.42 2.74
N VAL A 615 4.20 45.45 3.03
CA VAL A 615 3.50 46.67 3.50
C VAL A 615 2.89 46.40 4.86
N ASP A 616 3.29 47.18 5.87
CA ASP A 616 2.83 47.03 7.25
C ASP A 616 1.66 47.97 7.55
N ILE A 617 0.63 47.45 8.22
CA ILE A 617 -0.49 48.19 8.79
C ILE A 617 -0.58 47.86 10.28
N ARG A 618 -0.74 48.87 11.13
CA ARG A 618 -0.89 48.68 12.57
C ARG A 618 -2.35 48.73 12.99
N ARG A 619 -2.75 47.77 13.82
CA ARG A 619 -4.02 47.74 14.53
C ARG A 619 -3.93 48.57 15.81
N ILE A 620 -5.07 49.02 16.35
CA ILE A 620 -5.11 49.87 17.56
C ILE A 620 -4.53 49.19 18.82
N ASP A 621 -4.42 47.87 18.84
CA ASP A 621 -3.78 47.08 19.90
C ASP A 621 -2.29 46.79 19.63
N GLU A 622 -1.67 47.55 18.73
CA GLU A 622 -0.26 47.44 18.32
C GLU A 622 0.12 46.18 17.53
N LYS A 623 -0.82 45.27 17.24
CA LYS A 623 -0.57 44.18 16.29
C LYS A 623 -0.29 44.71 14.89
N THR A 624 0.65 44.07 14.19
CA THR A 624 1.02 44.48 12.83
C THR A 624 0.54 43.43 11.83
N ALA A 625 -0.12 43.88 10.77
CA ALA A 625 -0.39 43.08 9.60
C ALA A 625 0.57 43.45 8.47
N THR A 626 1.31 42.48 7.94
CA THR A 626 2.17 42.66 6.77
C THR A 626 1.53 42.04 5.54
N PHE A 627 1.37 42.85 4.49
CA PHE A 627 0.93 42.42 3.17
C PHE A 627 2.12 42.07 2.28
N ILE A 628 2.05 40.91 1.64
CA ILE A 628 3.09 40.42 0.73
C ILE A 628 2.49 39.76 -0.51
N GLU A 629 3.19 39.92 -1.62
CA GLU A 629 2.95 39.20 -2.86
C GLU A 629 3.75 37.90 -2.86
N GLN A 630 3.08 36.78 -3.10
CA GLN A 630 3.69 35.45 -3.21
C GLN A 630 3.46 34.88 -4.61
N SER A 631 4.29 33.92 -5.01
CA SER A 631 4.25 33.27 -6.34
C SER A 631 2.88 32.72 -6.75
N TYR A 632 2.00 32.43 -5.77
CA TYR A 632 0.68 31.83 -5.98
C TYR A 632 -0.43 32.54 -5.18
N GLY A 633 -0.25 33.78 -4.75
CA GLY A 633 -1.31 34.53 -4.06
C GLY A 633 -0.84 35.79 -3.32
N PHE A 634 -1.80 36.48 -2.71
CA PHE A 634 -1.57 37.70 -1.93
C PHE A 634 -1.96 37.44 -0.47
N SER A 635 -1.07 37.70 0.49
CA SER A 635 -1.33 37.35 1.90
C SER A 635 -1.14 38.53 2.84
N MET A 636 -2.01 38.60 3.84
CA MET A 636 -1.93 39.42 5.05
C MET A 636 -1.54 38.52 6.22
N SER A 637 -0.36 38.73 6.79
CA SER A 637 0.13 37.99 7.97
C SER A 637 0.15 38.89 9.19
N VAL A 638 -0.42 38.44 10.30
CA VAL A 638 -0.57 39.21 11.55
C VAL A 638 0.45 38.70 12.58
N HIS A 639 1.21 39.62 13.17
CA HIS A 639 2.25 39.34 14.17
C HIS A 639 2.30 40.38 15.29
#